data_AF-A0A1F6PMB5-F1
#
_entry.id   AF-A0A1F6PMB5-F1
#
_cell.length_a   1.000
_cell.length_b   1.000
_cell.length_c   1.000
_cell.angle_alpha   90.00
_cell.angle_beta   90.00
_cell.angle_gamma   90.00
#
_symmetry.space_group_name_H-M   'P 1'
#
loop_
_entity.id
_entity.type
_entity.pdbx_description
1 polymer ?
#
loop_
_entity_poly.entity_id
_entity_poly.type
_entity_poly.pdbx_seq_one_letter_code
_entity_poly.pdbx_strand_id
1 'polypeptide(L)'
;MKKIILIAIAIVAALTLINGCSKITDQTGIPDTNDSSLNSQQDNNFLANINNDTLVALSGGINSLNISDILDLDKFDAGLIQIGAVIISYPYISSVIASPSNVDPGGTTTITVTPSDKDKNRLTYAYLPAAGSIVFPLGQAGTRVGKDLIGTPNVVVWTLPNTPGTYEMKIIGTNGPYKVLRRVYATVNTPADKSYPVINSVVASPVSVNVGESSLITVIPSDKDKDRLTYTYMPSAGSISFPPGQLGTRVGKDLIGTPNVVVWTPPDIPGTYEMRIIGNNGFDKVLKKTQVTVYTIQNNDQPVINDLYLSSQDIQQGDSVTLTVLATDPDNDTLSYNFLANGTITQTNSPNVVTWMPSENIATQEIIVFVSDGSHTVSKNISLTIQQKDYPPQISSVQVAPATIFTGQTTVVTVEARDPGGEALSYTFNGPGTIDNSPTINIANWTPPSIAGEYIITVTVSDEKSSITTTASIVVQALPQTAEIAFPGAEGFGAKTRGAFSGPTQPEIYHVTNLNDRGPGSFRNAFKITGPLLIVFETGGIITLTEEISIDTPYITIAGQTAPGGGICIKGAPIRIKSHDIIVRGLRIRNGNARTSSNDENGDGLAINAFGGHTCPHGPPYNIIIDHCSISWCSNENTEIWYAAHNITWQWNIISEPIWDQNYRALTGYPLLIGDSASNISIHHNLFAHYKQRGPECNDGTSGEIVNNIMYHWTHKGTNFIGAPLENPDSGFYEFQPSYWNIIKNYYKRKGTEGPKQPIQIFNYPGWNNEYYIQDTSRFYLYGNIGPDKTIGSNGSDLSLVAFLGGGDGSSFISYSHVVMPSGISEDTAEHAYNEVLGKAGARTPQLDTADERVINDVIHSTGALKTSISASDYPVYESGTKPADSDNDSLPDSFEKQYGTDDTSLTPYSLAPSGYTWIEEYINSLIK
;
A
#
# COMPACT_ATOMS: atom_id res chain seq x y z
N MET A 1 4.62 29.89 -18.52
CA MET A 1 4.44 28.51 -18.03
C MET A 1 3.02 27.97 -18.20
N LYS A 2 1.95 28.50 -17.56
CA LYS A 2 0.59 27.87 -17.68
C LYS A 2 -0.02 27.76 -19.10
N LYS A 3 0.41 28.56 -20.09
CA LYS A 3 0.02 28.37 -21.52
C LYS A 3 0.86 27.36 -22.30
N ILE A 4 2.01 26.91 -21.78
CA ILE A 4 2.85 25.88 -22.41
C ILE A 4 2.33 24.48 -22.06
N ILE A 5 1.84 24.31 -20.82
CA ILE A 5 1.26 23.06 -20.32
C ILE A 5 -0.02 22.67 -21.10
N LEU A 6 -0.85 23.65 -21.50
CA LEU A 6 -2.06 23.37 -22.30
C LEU A 6 -1.78 22.92 -23.73
N ILE A 7 -0.62 23.30 -24.31
CA ILE A 7 -0.26 22.91 -25.69
C ILE A 7 0.33 21.49 -25.72
N ALA A 8 1.01 21.05 -24.66
CA ALA A 8 1.51 19.69 -24.54
C ALA A 8 0.37 18.65 -24.42
N ILE A 9 -0.69 18.95 -23.65
CA ILE A 9 -1.82 18.05 -23.42
C ILE A 9 -2.62 17.80 -24.73
N ALA A 10 -2.72 18.80 -25.60
CA ALA A 10 -3.40 18.67 -26.89
C ALA A 10 -2.65 17.80 -27.92
N ILE A 11 -1.33 17.62 -27.76
CA ILE A 11 -0.49 16.85 -28.69
C ILE A 11 -0.51 15.35 -28.33
N VAL A 12 -0.59 15.01 -27.03
CA VAL A 12 -0.67 13.61 -26.56
C VAL A 12 -2.01 12.95 -26.94
N ALA A 13 -3.12 13.70 -26.89
CA ALA A 13 -4.44 13.19 -27.27
C ALA A 13 -4.61 12.91 -28.78
N ALA A 14 -3.67 13.33 -29.62
CA ALA A 14 -3.71 13.16 -31.09
C ALA A 14 -2.86 12.00 -31.62
N LEU A 15 -2.14 11.28 -30.76
CA LEU A 15 -1.16 10.25 -31.15
C LEU A 15 -1.56 8.79 -30.80
N THR A 16 -2.66 8.59 -30.08
CA THR A 16 -3.23 7.25 -29.76
C THR A 16 -4.30 6.76 -30.74
N LEU A 17 -4.52 7.50 -31.83
CA LEU A 17 -5.39 7.11 -32.96
C LEU A 17 -4.57 7.10 -34.25
N ILE A 18 -3.72 6.09 -34.43
CA ILE A 18 -3.22 5.51 -35.70
C ILE A 18 -2.17 4.43 -35.36
N ASN A 19 -2.39 3.20 -35.86
CA ASN A 19 -1.53 1.99 -35.85
C ASN A 19 -2.02 0.78 -35.03
N GLY A 20 -3.28 0.37 -35.26
CA GLY A 20 -3.76 -0.98 -35.00
C GLY A 20 -3.89 -1.80 -36.30
N CYS A 21 -2.90 -2.62 -36.62
CA CYS A 21 -2.91 -3.65 -37.67
C CYS A 21 -1.67 -4.56 -37.46
N SER A 22 -1.72 -5.89 -37.53
CA SER A 22 -2.68 -6.75 -38.24
C SER A 22 -2.45 -8.26 -37.97
N LYS A 23 -3.44 -9.12 -38.33
CA LYS A 23 -3.30 -10.54 -38.77
C LYS A 23 -2.96 -11.61 -37.68
N ILE A 24 -3.28 -12.92 -37.76
CA ILE A 24 -4.01 -13.80 -38.73
C ILE A 24 -4.42 -15.13 -38.02
N THR A 25 -5.72 -15.51 -37.98
CA THR A 25 -6.41 -16.70 -38.60
C THR A 25 -6.49 -18.05 -37.85
N ASP A 26 -7.67 -18.68 -38.02
CA ASP A 26 -7.94 -20.12 -38.26
C ASP A 26 -7.70 -21.14 -37.12
N GLN A 27 -8.49 -22.23 -36.97
CA GLN A 27 -9.51 -22.83 -37.87
C GLN A 27 -10.51 -23.76 -37.14
N THR A 28 -11.69 -23.98 -37.77
CA THR A 28 -12.63 -25.14 -37.67
C THR A 28 -13.24 -25.59 -36.31
N GLY A 29 -14.55 -25.92 -36.21
CA GLY A 29 -15.64 -25.72 -37.17
C GLY A 29 -16.95 -26.50 -36.91
N ILE A 30 -18.02 -26.00 -37.56
CA ILE A 30 -19.29 -26.68 -37.99
C ILE A 30 -20.26 -27.19 -36.88
N PRO A 31 -21.57 -27.44 -37.17
CA PRO A 31 -22.61 -26.49 -36.78
C PRO A 31 -23.77 -27.12 -35.97
N ASP A 32 -24.71 -26.29 -35.49
CA ASP A 32 -26.13 -26.68 -35.58
C ASP A 32 -27.05 -25.48 -35.81
N THR A 33 -28.19 -25.76 -36.43
CA THR A 33 -29.20 -24.80 -36.88
C THR A 33 -30.35 -24.70 -35.88
N ASN A 34 -30.86 -23.49 -35.65
CA ASN A 34 -32.30 -23.22 -35.72
C ASN A 34 -32.58 -21.71 -35.67
N ASP A 35 -33.26 -21.21 -36.70
CA ASP A 35 -33.82 -19.87 -36.78
C ASP A 35 -35.34 -19.96 -36.56
N SER A 36 -35.90 -19.14 -35.67
CA SER A 36 -37.10 -18.34 -35.93
C SER A 36 -37.71 -17.74 -34.65
N SER A 37 -37.59 -16.42 -34.48
CA SER A 37 -38.77 -15.53 -34.35
C SER A 37 -38.37 -14.05 -34.26
N LEU A 38 -39.00 -13.23 -35.10
CA LEU A 38 -38.88 -11.78 -35.11
C LEU A 38 -39.72 -11.14 -34.00
N ASN A 39 -39.30 -10.00 -33.42
CA ASN A 39 -39.78 -8.67 -33.88
C ASN A 39 -39.27 -7.44 -33.09
N SER A 40 -39.49 -6.27 -33.72
CA SER A 40 -39.29 -4.86 -33.26
C SER A 40 -37.86 -4.45 -32.92
N GLN A 41 -37.16 -3.55 -33.65
CA GLN A 41 -37.44 -2.19 -34.16
C GLN A 41 -37.30 -1.05 -33.14
N GLN A 42 -36.58 -0.01 -33.60
CA GLN A 42 -36.34 1.32 -33.01
C GLN A 42 -35.36 1.34 -31.81
N ASP A 43 -34.37 2.24 -31.72
CA ASP A 43 -34.22 3.54 -32.41
C ASP A 43 -32.82 3.87 -32.97
N ASN A 44 -32.78 4.90 -33.83
CA ASN A 44 -31.61 5.40 -34.56
C ASN A 44 -30.88 6.56 -33.87
N ASN A 45 -29.59 6.70 -34.21
CA ASN A 45 -28.83 7.96 -34.31
C ASN A 45 -28.73 8.91 -33.10
N PHE A 46 -27.50 9.11 -32.59
CA PHE A 46 -26.96 10.47 -32.44
C PHE A 46 -25.41 10.49 -32.47
N LEU A 47 -24.85 10.47 -33.69
CA LEU A 47 -23.45 10.83 -33.96
C LEU A 47 -23.41 11.96 -35.00
N ALA A 48 -23.46 13.21 -34.52
CA ALA A 48 -23.22 14.39 -35.34
C ALA A 48 -22.86 15.60 -34.46
N ASN A 49 -21.59 16.02 -34.48
CA ASN A 49 -21.17 17.42 -34.66
C ASN A 49 -19.65 17.54 -34.54
N ILE A 50 -18.97 17.47 -35.68
CA ILE A 50 -17.69 18.14 -35.88
C ILE A 50 -18.02 19.61 -36.15
N ASN A 51 -17.31 20.54 -35.53
CA ASN A 51 -17.11 21.88 -36.09
C ASN A 51 -15.66 22.31 -35.86
N ASN A 52 -14.88 22.28 -36.94
CA ASN A 52 -13.65 23.04 -37.04
C ASN A 52 -14.03 24.50 -37.28
N ASP A 53 -13.59 25.42 -36.44
CA ASP A 53 -13.43 26.81 -36.86
C ASP A 53 -12.32 27.54 -36.11
N THR A 54 -11.56 28.34 -36.86
CA THR A 54 -10.58 29.35 -36.39
C THR A 54 -9.32 28.88 -35.64
N LEU A 55 -8.43 28.21 -36.36
CA LEU A 55 -7.07 28.78 -36.48
C LEU A 55 -7.21 30.07 -37.33
N VAL A 56 -6.87 31.24 -36.77
CA VAL A 56 -6.37 32.49 -37.42
C VAL A 56 -6.60 33.68 -36.47
N ALA A 57 -5.51 34.27 -35.94
CA ALA A 57 -5.32 35.71 -35.70
C ALA A 57 -3.99 35.98 -34.96
N LEU A 58 -3.15 36.84 -35.52
CA LEU A 58 -1.91 37.35 -34.91
C LEU A 58 -2.08 38.83 -34.49
N SER A 59 -1.18 39.29 -33.62
CA SER A 59 -0.71 40.69 -33.43
C SER A 59 -1.36 41.63 -32.37
N GLY A 60 -0.49 42.47 -31.78
CA GLY A 60 -0.78 43.62 -30.90
C GLY A 60 -0.70 43.32 -29.38
N GLY A 61 0.04 44.06 -28.54
CA GLY A 61 1.01 45.15 -28.73
C GLY A 61 1.56 45.63 -27.37
N ILE A 62 2.81 46.12 -27.30
CA ILE A 62 3.46 46.62 -26.06
C ILE A 62 3.41 48.16 -26.04
N ASN A 63 3.26 48.81 -24.87
CA ASN A 63 3.81 50.16 -24.68
C ASN A 63 4.05 50.61 -23.22
N SER A 64 5.18 51.32 -23.05
CA SER A 64 5.57 52.31 -22.03
C SER A 64 5.56 51.99 -20.52
N LEU A 65 6.77 51.93 -19.95
CA LEU A 65 7.13 52.43 -18.62
C LEU A 65 8.21 53.51 -18.80
N ASN A 66 8.29 54.51 -17.90
CA ASN A 66 9.23 55.63 -18.03
C ASN A 66 10.12 55.77 -16.78
N ILE A 67 11.28 56.41 -16.96
CA ILE A 67 12.43 56.40 -16.04
C ILE A 67 12.40 57.61 -15.08
N SER A 68 12.64 57.39 -13.78
CA SER A 68 13.07 58.45 -12.85
C SER A 68 13.98 58.01 -11.69
N ASP A 69 13.92 56.75 -11.25
CA ASP A 69 14.59 56.35 -10.01
C ASP A 69 15.91 55.63 -10.28
N ILE A 70 17.01 56.39 -10.22
CA ILE A 70 18.41 55.93 -10.34
C ILE A 70 19.04 55.96 -8.93
N LEU A 71 20.02 55.05 -8.71
CA LEU A 71 20.91 54.85 -7.53
C LEU A 71 20.35 53.77 -6.57
N ASP A 72 21.03 52.66 -6.29
CA ASP A 72 22.49 52.51 -6.09
C ASP A 72 23.06 51.10 -6.35
N LEU A 73 24.38 51.06 -6.60
CA LEU A 73 25.40 49.98 -6.64
C LEU A 73 25.08 48.46 -6.73
N ASP A 74 25.82 47.83 -7.68
CA ASP A 74 26.42 46.48 -7.64
C ASP A 74 25.58 45.25 -7.25
N LYS A 75 24.95 44.60 -8.25
CA LYS A 75 25.10 43.15 -8.56
C LYS A 75 24.23 42.66 -9.74
N PHE A 76 24.69 41.57 -10.36
CA PHE A 76 24.06 40.69 -11.37
C PHE A 76 23.97 41.19 -12.83
N ASP A 77 24.61 40.41 -13.71
CA ASP A 77 24.66 40.59 -15.16
C ASP A 77 23.41 40.04 -15.90
N ALA A 78 22.84 40.92 -16.70
CA ALA A 78 22.28 40.72 -18.05
C ALA A 78 21.74 39.33 -18.49
N GLY A 79 20.40 39.26 -18.61
CA GLY A 79 19.74 38.58 -19.75
C GLY A 79 19.42 39.58 -20.87
N LEU A 80 19.28 39.12 -22.13
CA LEU A 80 19.26 40.00 -23.32
C LEU A 80 18.22 39.60 -24.40
N ILE A 81 17.31 40.53 -24.77
CA ILE A 81 16.43 40.55 -25.97
C ILE A 81 16.00 42.02 -26.23
N GLN A 82 15.68 42.59 -27.43
CA GLN A 82 16.28 42.58 -28.79
C GLN A 82 15.54 43.65 -29.67
N ILE A 83 16.09 44.01 -30.85
CA ILE A 83 15.45 44.65 -32.06
C ILE A 83 15.24 46.20 -32.09
N GLY A 84 15.68 46.86 -33.19
CA GLY A 84 15.14 48.16 -33.67
C GLY A 84 16.18 49.24 -34.10
N ALA A 85 16.09 49.78 -35.32
CA ALA A 85 17.13 50.61 -35.97
C ALA A 85 17.17 52.14 -35.64
N VAL A 86 18.34 52.76 -35.92
CA VAL A 86 18.67 54.22 -35.97
C VAL A 86 18.72 55.02 -34.64
N ILE A 87 19.62 54.55 -33.78
CA ILE A 87 20.75 55.30 -33.16
C ILE A 87 20.59 56.81 -32.82
N ILE A 88 20.77 57.11 -31.53
CA ILE A 88 21.69 58.17 -31.05
C ILE A 88 22.72 57.45 -30.16
N SER A 89 23.96 57.21 -30.60
CA SER A 89 24.95 56.50 -29.77
C SER A 89 25.73 57.45 -28.88
N TYR A 90 25.59 57.24 -27.57
CA TYR A 90 26.48 57.85 -26.58
C TYR A 90 27.94 57.48 -26.91
N PRO A 91 28.90 58.43 -26.80
CA PRO A 91 30.29 58.16 -27.12
C PRO A 91 30.84 57.07 -26.20
N TYR A 92 31.30 55.96 -26.79
CA TYR A 92 31.83 54.82 -26.04
C TYR A 92 33.32 54.62 -26.33
N ILE A 93 34.10 54.43 -25.26
CA ILE A 93 35.51 54.03 -25.34
C ILE A 93 35.58 52.54 -24.98
N SER A 94 35.95 51.71 -25.95
CA SER A 94 36.00 50.25 -25.81
C SER A 94 37.24 49.79 -25.05
N SER A 95 38.36 50.49 -25.14
CA SER A 95 39.53 50.25 -24.30
C SER A 95 40.38 51.51 -24.09
N VAL A 96 41.11 51.53 -22.97
CA VAL A 96 42.27 52.40 -22.76
C VAL A 96 43.39 51.53 -22.20
N ILE A 97 44.56 51.59 -22.83
CA ILE A 97 45.71 50.75 -22.48
C ILE A 97 46.93 51.65 -22.23
N ALA A 98 47.62 51.41 -21.11
CA ALA A 98 48.96 51.94 -20.86
C ALA A 98 49.99 50.89 -21.29
N SER A 99 50.88 51.22 -22.22
CA SER A 99 51.92 50.33 -22.68
C SER A 99 53.28 51.04 -22.78
N PRO A 100 54.32 50.58 -22.05
CA PRO A 100 54.25 49.59 -20.96
C PRO A 100 53.49 50.14 -19.74
N SER A 101 52.81 49.28 -18.98
CA SER A 101 52.07 49.68 -17.77
C SER A 101 52.95 49.86 -16.53
N ASN A 102 54.21 49.43 -16.57
CA ASN A 102 55.22 49.69 -15.55
C ASN A 102 56.44 50.35 -16.22
N VAL A 103 57.01 51.37 -15.59
CA VAL A 103 58.18 52.12 -16.06
C VAL A 103 59.11 52.45 -14.89
N ASP A 104 60.33 52.84 -15.20
CA ASP A 104 61.25 53.40 -14.21
C ASP A 104 60.96 54.90 -13.94
N PRO A 105 61.50 55.50 -12.88
CA PRO A 105 61.39 56.92 -12.55
C PRO A 105 61.59 57.88 -13.71
N GLY A 106 60.56 58.68 -14.01
CA GLY A 106 60.57 59.61 -15.14
C GLY A 106 60.34 58.95 -16.50
N GLY A 107 60.10 57.64 -16.52
CA GLY A 107 59.80 56.87 -17.72
C GLY A 107 58.44 57.20 -18.33
N THR A 108 58.31 56.90 -19.62
CA THR A 108 57.13 57.22 -20.42
C THR A 108 56.32 55.97 -20.74
N THR A 109 55.03 55.98 -20.44
CA THR A 109 54.06 55.03 -20.99
C THR A 109 53.31 55.66 -22.17
N THR A 110 52.96 54.88 -23.18
CA THR A 110 52.03 55.33 -24.23
C THR A 110 50.62 54.92 -23.86
N ILE A 111 49.71 55.89 -23.80
CA ILE A 111 48.30 55.67 -23.51
C ILE A 111 47.52 55.71 -24.81
N THR A 112 47.01 54.56 -25.21
CA THR A 112 46.18 54.39 -26.42
C THR A 112 44.72 54.22 -26.01
N VAL A 113 43.85 55.04 -26.60
CA VAL A 113 42.40 55.04 -26.42
C VAL A 113 41.76 54.49 -27.69
N THR A 114 40.87 53.50 -27.56
CA THR A 114 40.11 52.97 -28.69
C THR A 114 38.67 53.48 -28.59
N PRO A 115 38.25 54.45 -29.43
CA PRO A 115 36.84 54.79 -29.57
C PRO A 115 36.09 53.66 -30.28
N SER A 116 34.82 53.47 -29.92
CA SER A 116 33.87 52.65 -30.66
C SER A 116 32.54 53.40 -30.73
N ASP A 117 32.26 54.00 -31.88
CA ASP A 117 31.02 54.73 -32.15
C ASP A 117 30.37 54.16 -33.42
N LYS A 118 29.08 53.82 -33.34
CA LYS A 118 28.32 53.32 -34.49
C LYS A 118 28.01 54.44 -35.50
N ASP A 119 28.03 55.70 -35.06
CA ASP A 119 27.81 56.89 -35.89
C ASP A 119 29.11 57.51 -36.45
N LYS A 120 30.28 56.96 -36.09
CA LYS A 120 31.62 57.40 -36.54
C LYS A 120 31.99 58.86 -36.24
N ASN A 121 31.44 59.46 -35.18
CA ASN A 121 31.80 60.83 -34.80
C ASN A 121 33.24 60.92 -34.26
N ARG A 122 33.93 62.01 -34.56
CA ARG A 122 35.28 62.26 -34.03
C ARG A 122 35.21 62.76 -32.59
N LEU A 123 35.53 61.88 -31.63
CA LEU A 123 35.62 62.27 -30.22
C LEU A 123 36.79 63.25 -29.98
N THR A 124 36.56 64.18 -29.07
CA THR A 124 37.64 64.98 -28.46
C THR A 124 37.90 64.46 -27.05
N TYR A 125 39.16 64.18 -26.74
CA TYR A 125 39.60 63.63 -25.45
C TYR A 125 40.22 64.72 -24.59
N ALA A 126 39.92 64.70 -23.29
CA ALA A 126 40.70 65.37 -22.26
C ALA A 126 41.45 64.32 -21.44
N TYR A 127 42.78 64.41 -21.46
CA TYR A 127 43.70 63.55 -20.72
C TYR A 127 44.14 64.28 -19.45
N LEU A 128 43.85 63.68 -18.29
CA LEU A 128 43.94 64.29 -16.96
C LEU A 128 44.84 63.43 -16.05
N PRO A 129 46.18 63.61 -16.08
CA PRO A 129 47.11 62.78 -15.32
C PRO A 129 47.10 63.18 -13.84
N ALA A 130 47.03 62.22 -12.91
CA ALA A 130 47.12 62.53 -11.49
C ALA A 130 48.47 63.21 -11.16
N ALA A 131 49.56 62.70 -11.72
CA ALA A 131 50.91 63.25 -11.64
C ALA A 131 51.72 62.98 -12.93
N GLY A 132 52.87 63.60 -13.08
CA GLY A 132 53.70 63.52 -14.29
C GLY A 132 53.28 64.52 -15.37
N SER A 133 53.77 64.33 -16.59
CA SER A 133 53.48 65.21 -17.74
C SER A 133 53.05 64.42 -18.97
N ILE A 134 52.09 64.96 -19.70
CA ILE A 134 51.59 64.37 -20.95
C ILE A 134 51.87 65.27 -22.15
N VAL A 135 52.13 64.62 -23.29
CA VAL A 135 52.34 65.22 -24.61
C VAL A 135 51.75 64.32 -25.70
N PHE A 136 51.23 64.90 -26.79
CA PHE A 136 50.88 64.12 -27.96
C PHE A 136 52.16 63.67 -28.72
N PRO A 137 52.12 62.53 -29.43
CA PRO A 137 53.22 62.11 -30.29
C PRO A 137 53.59 63.19 -31.33
N LEU A 138 54.88 63.24 -31.69
CA LEU A 138 55.44 64.20 -32.66
C LEU A 138 54.59 64.30 -33.94
N GLY A 139 54.21 65.53 -34.31
CA GLY A 139 53.36 65.82 -35.47
C GLY A 139 51.86 65.95 -35.16
N GLN A 140 51.41 65.69 -33.93
CA GLN A 140 50.00 65.86 -33.54
C GLN A 140 49.84 66.99 -32.52
N ALA A 141 48.92 67.92 -32.80
CA ALA A 141 48.69 69.12 -32.00
C ALA A 141 47.40 69.04 -31.19
N GLY A 142 47.37 69.75 -30.05
CA GLY A 142 46.17 69.97 -29.24
C GLY A 142 46.39 71.05 -28.19
N THR A 143 45.37 71.33 -27.39
CA THR A 143 45.37 72.44 -26.43
C THR A 143 45.77 71.93 -25.05
N ARG A 144 46.78 72.55 -24.43
CA ARG A 144 47.22 72.23 -23.07
C ARG A 144 46.58 73.20 -22.08
N VAL A 145 46.02 72.66 -20.99
CA VAL A 145 45.39 73.44 -19.92
C VAL A 145 46.01 73.00 -18.60
N GLY A 146 46.99 73.76 -18.11
CA GLY A 146 47.80 73.37 -16.95
C GLY A 146 48.60 72.09 -17.23
N LYS A 147 48.34 71.04 -16.45
CA LYS A 147 48.94 69.70 -16.63
C LYS A 147 48.16 68.79 -17.59
N ASP A 148 46.93 69.18 -17.92
CA ASP A 148 45.99 68.40 -18.71
C ASP A 148 46.15 68.73 -20.22
N LEU A 149 45.77 67.78 -21.08
CA LEU A 149 45.93 67.91 -22.53
C LEU A 149 44.65 67.50 -23.24
N ILE A 150 44.15 68.37 -24.11
CA ILE A 150 42.86 68.22 -24.79
C ILE A 150 43.09 68.21 -26.31
N GLY A 151 42.55 67.20 -27.00
CA GLY A 151 42.68 67.09 -28.45
C GLY A 151 41.93 65.91 -29.04
N THR A 152 41.94 65.82 -30.38
CA THR A 152 41.41 64.66 -31.11
C THR A 152 42.36 63.46 -31.26
N PRO A 153 43.69 63.53 -31.03
CA PRO A 153 44.51 62.32 -30.98
C PRO A 153 44.00 61.34 -29.93
N ASN A 154 43.88 60.07 -30.31
CA ASN A 154 43.49 58.99 -29.41
C ASN A 154 44.71 58.31 -28.74
N VAL A 155 45.91 58.85 -28.94
CA VAL A 155 47.16 58.37 -28.34
C VAL A 155 47.90 59.53 -27.70
N VAL A 156 48.34 59.38 -26.45
CA VAL A 156 49.16 60.37 -25.73
C VAL A 156 50.34 59.67 -25.06
N VAL A 157 51.51 60.30 -25.02
CA VAL A 157 52.66 59.82 -24.26
C VAL A 157 52.61 60.46 -22.87
N TRP A 158 52.63 59.63 -21.83
CA TRP A 158 52.60 60.05 -20.44
C TRP A 158 53.91 59.73 -19.75
N THR A 159 54.70 60.77 -19.50
CA THR A 159 55.88 60.75 -18.63
C THR A 159 55.41 60.72 -17.18
N LEU A 160 55.65 59.63 -16.49
CA LEU A 160 55.26 59.47 -15.09
C LEU A 160 56.27 60.17 -14.15
N PRO A 161 55.93 60.43 -12.88
CA PRO A 161 56.85 61.05 -11.93
C PRO A 161 58.15 60.26 -11.71
N ASN A 162 59.15 60.90 -11.10
CA ASN A 162 60.35 60.22 -10.63
C ASN A 162 60.13 59.47 -9.29
N THR A 163 58.96 59.63 -8.67
CA THR A 163 58.65 59.02 -7.37
C THR A 163 57.99 57.64 -7.60
N PRO A 164 58.48 56.57 -6.96
CA PRO A 164 57.92 55.22 -7.11
C PRO A 164 56.44 55.14 -6.68
N GLY A 165 55.64 54.30 -7.33
CA GLY A 165 54.23 54.09 -7.04
C GLY A 165 53.33 54.00 -8.27
N THR A 166 52.08 53.57 -8.09
CA THR A 166 51.08 53.45 -9.16
C THR A 166 50.26 54.73 -9.30
N TYR A 167 50.24 55.32 -10.49
CA TYR A 167 49.55 56.57 -10.80
C TYR A 167 48.35 56.35 -11.72
N GLU A 168 47.28 57.10 -11.50
CA GLU A 168 46.08 57.14 -12.34
C GLU A 168 46.16 58.26 -13.39
N MET A 169 45.69 57.99 -14.61
CA MET A 169 45.22 59.03 -15.52
C MET A 169 43.75 58.82 -15.84
N LYS A 170 42.98 59.90 -15.77
CA LYS A 170 41.57 59.95 -16.20
C LYS A 170 41.51 60.45 -17.64
N ILE A 171 40.73 59.78 -18.48
CA ILE A 171 40.48 60.16 -19.87
C ILE A 171 38.98 60.42 -20.02
N ILE A 172 38.62 61.63 -20.44
CA ILE A 172 37.23 61.99 -20.76
C ILE A 172 37.09 62.12 -22.27
N GLY A 173 36.42 61.16 -22.91
CA GLY A 173 36.01 61.27 -24.32
C GLY A 173 34.69 62.03 -24.44
N THR A 174 34.60 62.94 -25.40
CA THR A 174 33.42 63.82 -25.57
C THR A 174 32.96 63.90 -27.02
N ASN A 175 31.63 63.93 -27.20
CA ASN A 175 30.96 64.25 -28.47
C ASN A 175 29.84 65.26 -28.17
N GLY A 176 30.15 66.55 -28.23
CA GLY A 176 29.24 67.62 -27.79
C GLY A 176 28.88 67.51 -26.30
N PRO A 177 27.59 67.42 -25.92
CA PRO A 177 27.17 67.42 -24.52
C PRO A 177 27.51 66.10 -23.78
N TYR A 178 27.70 65.00 -24.49
CA TYR A 178 27.90 63.68 -23.90
C TYR A 178 29.37 63.40 -23.59
N LYS A 179 29.64 62.86 -22.40
CA LYS A 179 31.00 62.58 -21.90
C LYS A 179 31.10 61.15 -21.35
N VAL A 180 32.17 60.45 -21.67
CA VAL A 180 32.51 59.13 -21.11
C VAL A 180 33.85 59.21 -20.40
N LEU A 181 33.92 58.73 -19.16
CA LEU A 181 35.14 58.64 -18.36
C LEU A 181 35.72 57.22 -18.42
N ARG A 182 37.03 57.14 -18.63
CA ARG A 182 37.86 55.95 -18.42
C ARG A 182 39.07 56.30 -17.56
N ARG A 183 39.65 55.28 -16.95
CA ARG A 183 40.83 55.36 -16.10
C ARG A 183 41.86 54.36 -16.61
N VAL A 184 43.12 54.73 -16.54
CA VAL A 184 44.24 53.84 -16.80
C VAL A 184 45.31 54.11 -15.75
N TYR A 185 46.05 53.06 -15.36
CA TYR A 185 47.07 53.15 -14.34
C TYR A 185 48.42 52.76 -14.91
N ALA A 186 49.49 53.38 -14.40
CA ALA A 186 50.85 52.97 -14.69
C ALA A 186 51.76 53.16 -13.46
N THR A 187 52.69 52.22 -13.25
CA THR A 187 53.53 52.16 -12.05
C THR A 187 54.95 52.62 -12.33
N VAL A 188 55.53 53.36 -11.39
CA VAL A 188 56.91 53.81 -11.37
C VAL A 188 57.73 52.96 -10.38
N ASN A 189 58.85 52.41 -10.83
CA ASN A 189 59.77 51.60 -10.01
C ASN A 189 60.73 52.46 -9.16
N THR A 190 61.67 51.86 -8.40
CA THR A 190 62.73 52.55 -7.63
C THR A 190 64.08 52.58 -8.38
N PRO A 191 64.84 53.70 -8.41
CA PRO A 191 66.08 53.82 -9.19
C PRO A 191 67.37 53.80 -8.33
N ALA A 192 68.51 53.39 -8.91
CA ALA A 192 69.82 53.38 -8.22
C ALA A 192 70.99 54.04 -9.01
N ASP A 193 71.49 55.12 -8.40
CA ASP A 193 72.84 55.74 -8.33
C ASP A 193 73.84 55.80 -9.52
N LYS A 194 74.61 56.90 -9.62
CA LYS A 194 75.57 57.21 -10.71
C LYS A 194 77.02 56.76 -10.43
N SER A 195 77.77 56.35 -11.47
CA SER A 195 79.18 55.94 -11.33
C SER A 195 80.02 56.08 -12.62
N TYR A 196 81.35 56.09 -12.40
CA TYR A 196 82.51 56.23 -13.30
C TYR A 196 82.45 55.50 -14.67
N PRO A 197 83.34 55.83 -15.64
CA PRO A 197 83.54 55.02 -16.84
C PRO A 197 84.16 53.65 -16.48
N VAL A 198 83.28 52.70 -16.18
CA VAL A 198 83.63 51.32 -15.87
C VAL A 198 83.54 50.52 -17.17
N ILE A 199 84.59 49.80 -17.55
CA ILE A 199 84.41 48.64 -18.44
C ILE A 199 83.65 47.60 -17.59
N ASN A 200 82.32 47.58 -17.72
CA ASN A 200 81.45 46.71 -16.92
C ASN A 200 81.87 45.25 -17.14
N SER A 201 81.96 44.87 -18.40
CA SER A 201 82.44 43.58 -18.83
C SER A 201 83.23 43.70 -20.13
N VAL A 202 84.13 42.75 -20.32
CA VAL A 202 84.62 42.37 -21.64
C VAL A 202 84.02 41.00 -21.91
N VAL A 203 83.22 40.90 -22.95
CA VAL A 203 82.57 39.66 -23.37
C VAL A 203 83.29 39.15 -24.60
N ALA A 204 83.87 37.96 -24.49
CA ALA A 204 84.22 37.16 -25.65
C ALA A 204 82.94 36.47 -26.15
N SER A 205 82.64 36.57 -27.44
CA SER A 205 81.47 35.94 -28.04
C SER A 205 81.90 35.14 -29.28
N PRO A 206 81.95 33.80 -29.20
CA PRO A 206 81.66 32.98 -28.02
C PRO A 206 82.79 33.07 -26.96
N VAL A 207 82.48 32.78 -25.68
CA VAL A 207 83.50 32.70 -24.59
C VAL A 207 84.40 31.47 -24.71
N SER A 208 84.04 30.53 -25.59
CA SER A 208 84.83 29.36 -25.94
C SER A 208 84.64 29.00 -27.41
N VAL A 209 85.73 28.75 -28.11
CA VAL A 209 85.76 28.49 -29.55
C VAL A 209 86.51 27.19 -29.83
N ASN A 210 86.24 26.52 -30.95
CA ASN A 210 87.08 25.40 -31.39
C ASN A 210 88.36 25.94 -32.08
N VAL A 211 89.36 25.07 -32.24
CA VAL A 211 90.58 25.42 -32.99
C VAL A 211 90.21 25.82 -34.43
N GLY A 212 90.65 27.02 -34.84
CA GLY A 212 90.34 27.62 -36.15
C GLY A 212 89.16 28.61 -36.16
N GLU A 213 88.33 28.64 -35.12
CA GLU A 213 87.23 29.60 -34.98
C GLU A 213 87.69 30.89 -34.27
N SER A 214 87.08 32.03 -34.61
CA SER A 214 87.41 33.34 -34.01
C SER A 214 86.32 33.79 -33.03
N SER A 215 86.72 34.48 -31.96
CA SER A 215 85.80 35.09 -30.99
C SER A 215 85.77 36.61 -31.15
N LEU A 216 84.58 37.20 -31.09
CA LEU A 216 84.40 38.65 -31.03
C LEU A 216 84.59 39.12 -29.60
N ILE A 217 85.67 39.85 -29.34
CA ILE A 217 85.92 40.49 -28.05
C ILE A 217 85.22 41.85 -28.03
N THR A 218 84.06 41.89 -27.41
CA THR A 218 83.26 43.10 -27.23
C THR A 218 83.49 43.68 -25.84
N VAL A 219 83.97 44.92 -25.80
CA VAL A 219 84.05 45.74 -24.60
C VAL A 219 82.69 46.39 -24.41
N ILE A 220 82.09 46.17 -23.25
CA ILE A 220 80.83 46.80 -22.85
C ILE A 220 81.17 47.91 -21.85
N PRO A 221 81.38 49.16 -22.31
CA PRO A 221 81.53 50.28 -21.41
C PRO A 221 80.19 50.60 -20.74
N SER A 222 80.24 50.87 -19.44
CA SER A 222 79.30 51.78 -18.78
C SER A 222 80.02 53.09 -18.59
N ASP A 223 79.77 54.03 -19.49
CA ASP A 223 79.97 55.43 -19.20
C ASP A 223 78.58 56.05 -18.99
N LYS A 224 78.30 56.46 -17.75
CA LYS A 224 76.99 56.98 -17.36
C LYS A 224 76.80 58.45 -17.73
N ASP A 225 77.87 59.12 -18.13
CA ASP A 225 77.89 60.53 -18.54
C ASP A 225 78.25 60.70 -20.04
N LYS A 226 78.69 59.61 -20.71
CA LYS A 226 78.84 59.40 -22.18
C LYS A 226 80.05 60.08 -22.86
N ASP A 227 81.22 60.04 -22.23
CA ASP A 227 82.46 60.52 -22.87
C ASP A 227 82.96 59.56 -23.99
N ARG A 228 83.84 60.08 -24.86
CA ARG A 228 84.45 59.28 -25.94
C ARG A 228 85.62 58.44 -25.43
N LEU A 229 85.35 57.16 -25.19
CA LEU A 229 86.36 56.17 -24.80
C LEU A 229 87.24 55.70 -25.97
N THR A 230 88.52 55.45 -25.67
CA THR A 230 89.49 54.80 -26.55
C THR A 230 90.04 53.55 -25.87
N TYR A 231 90.24 52.47 -26.62
CA TYR A 231 90.64 51.16 -26.09
C TYR A 231 92.00 50.71 -26.64
N THR A 232 92.75 50.02 -25.79
CA THR A 232 93.99 49.30 -26.15
C THR A 232 93.80 47.82 -25.86
N TYR A 233 93.76 47.00 -26.90
CA TYR A 233 93.58 45.55 -26.86
C TYR A 233 94.94 44.85 -26.91
N MET A 234 95.22 43.97 -25.93
CA MET A 234 96.51 43.31 -25.74
C MET A 234 96.32 41.80 -25.53
N PRO A 235 96.44 40.96 -26.59
CA PRO A 235 96.28 39.52 -26.50
C PRO A 235 97.48 38.87 -25.82
N SER A 236 97.30 37.83 -24.99
CA SER A 236 98.41 36.99 -24.55
C SER A 236 99.08 36.29 -25.74
N ALA A 237 98.26 35.68 -26.62
CA ALA A 237 98.65 35.04 -27.88
C ALA A 237 97.49 35.14 -28.91
N GLY A 238 97.73 34.67 -30.14
CA GLY A 238 96.79 34.78 -31.27
C GLY A 238 96.88 36.14 -31.98
N SER A 239 95.95 36.41 -32.88
CA SER A 239 95.91 37.65 -33.66
C SER A 239 94.63 38.45 -33.41
N ILE A 240 94.73 39.79 -33.50
CA ILE A 240 93.57 40.69 -33.42
C ILE A 240 93.49 41.65 -34.60
N SER A 241 92.25 41.95 -34.99
CA SER A 241 91.87 42.94 -36.00
C SER A 241 90.56 43.64 -35.60
N PHE A 242 90.35 44.85 -36.12
CA PHE A 242 89.02 45.46 -36.12
C PHE A 242 88.16 44.81 -37.22
N PRO A 243 86.81 44.79 -37.07
CA PRO A 243 85.93 44.39 -38.16
C PRO A 243 86.17 45.19 -39.45
N PRO A 244 85.89 44.61 -40.64
CA PRO A 244 86.17 45.26 -41.93
C PRO A 244 85.59 46.68 -42.03
N GLY A 245 86.40 47.62 -42.50
CA GLY A 245 86.02 49.03 -42.69
C GLY A 245 86.32 49.96 -41.52
N GLN A 246 86.87 49.47 -40.40
CA GLN A 246 87.29 50.29 -39.26
C GLN A 246 88.82 50.35 -39.12
N LEU A 247 89.35 51.55 -38.91
CA LEU A 247 90.79 51.83 -38.83
C LEU A 247 91.23 52.16 -37.40
N GLY A 248 92.44 51.74 -37.04
CA GLY A 248 93.10 52.08 -35.78
C GLY A 248 94.62 51.91 -35.88
N THR A 249 95.33 52.20 -34.80
CA THR A 249 96.79 52.20 -34.76
C THR A 249 97.32 50.94 -34.11
N ARG A 250 98.26 50.25 -34.75
CA ARG A 250 98.85 49.00 -34.26
C ARG A 250 100.25 49.27 -33.69
N VAL A 251 100.54 48.74 -32.50
CA VAL A 251 101.83 48.87 -31.84
C VAL A 251 102.28 47.48 -31.41
N GLY A 252 103.17 46.86 -32.20
CA GLY A 252 103.54 45.47 -32.01
C GLY A 252 102.35 44.51 -32.21
N LYS A 253 102.04 43.70 -31.20
CA LYS A 253 100.90 42.77 -31.20
C LYS A 253 99.59 43.39 -30.70
N ASP A 254 99.65 44.60 -30.16
CA ASP A 254 98.52 45.28 -29.54
C ASP A 254 97.83 46.23 -30.54
N LEU A 255 96.53 46.46 -30.36
CA LEU A 255 95.69 47.24 -31.26
C LEU A 255 94.96 48.35 -30.49
N ILE A 256 95.03 49.59 -30.99
CA ILE A 256 94.51 50.78 -30.33
C ILE A 256 93.48 51.46 -31.24
N GLY A 257 92.30 51.78 -30.71
CA GLY A 257 91.25 52.47 -31.46
C GLY A 257 90.02 52.80 -30.63
N THR A 258 89.07 53.51 -31.25
CA THR A 258 87.77 53.84 -30.65
C THR A 258 86.68 52.78 -30.81
N PRO A 259 86.72 51.81 -31.75
CA PRO A 259 85.75 50.71 -31.74
C PRO A 259 85.84 49.91 -30.45
N ASN A 260 84.69 49.60 -29.86
CA ASN A 260 84.59 48.79 -28.65
C ASN A 260 84.53 47.28 -28.95
N VAL A 261 84.78 46.84 -30.18
CA VAL A 261 84.79 45.42 -30.58
C VAL A 261 85.97 45.10 -31.50
N VAL A 262 86.61 43.95 -31.26
CA VAL A 262 87.66 43.38 -32.12
C VAL A 262 87.38 41.91 -32.40
N VAL A 263 87.82 41.41 -33.55
CA VAL A 263 87.89 39.97 -33.84
C VAL A 263 89.23 39.47 -33.29
N TRP A 264 89.19 38.42 -32.47
CA TRP A 264 90.36 37.71 -31.99
C TRP A 264 90.36 36.27 -32.48
N THR A 265 91.44 35.88 -33.15
CA THR A 265 91.67 34.52 -33.63
C THR A 265 92.72 33.87 -32.72
N PRO A 266 92.40 32.75 -32.03
CA PRO A 266 93.29 32.07 -31.10
C PRO A 266 94.47 31.39 -31.83
N PRO A 267 95.52 30.97 -31.11
CA PRO A 267 96.51 30.01 -31.62
C PRO A 267 95.90 28.61 -31.79
N ASP A 268 96.52 27.76 -32.61
CA ASP A 268 96.08 26.39 -32.90
C ASP A 268 96.35 25.37 -31.77
N ILE A 269 96.41 25.83 -30.52
CA ILE A 269 96.72 25.02 -29.34
C ILE A 269 95.55 25.16 -28.35
N PRO A 270 94.91 24.06 -27.90
CA PRO A 270 93.88 24.12 -26.87
C PRO A 270 94.39 24.69 -25.55
N GLY A 271 93.61 25.57 -24.94
CA GLY A 271 93.97 26.24 -23.70
C GLY A 271 93.12 27.48 -23.42
N THR A 272 93.34 28.09 -22.26
CA THR A 272 92.69 29.34 -21.85
C THR A 272 93.64 30.52 -22.08
N TYR A 273 93.26 31.44 -22.96
CA TYR A 273 94.05 32.61 -23.33
C TYR A 273 93.46 33.88 -22.75
N GLU A 274 94.32 34.79 -22.28
CA GLU A 274 93.93 36.03 -21.61
C GLU A 274 94.02 37.21 -22.58
N MET A 275 92.91 37.93 -22.76
CA MET A 275 92.87 39.21 -23.44
C MET A 275 92.82 40.34 -22.40
N ARG A 276 93.79 41.25 -22.45
CA ARG A 276 93.84 42.44 -21.59
C ARG A 276 93.37 43.65 -22.38
N ILE A 277 92.44 44.43 -21.84
CA ILE A 277 91.99 45.68 -22.45
C ILE A 277 92.12 46.83 -21.46
N ILE A 278 92.71 47.93 -21.92
CA ILE A 278 92.68 49.22 -21.21
C ILE A 278 91.67 50.12 -21.91
N GLY A 279 90.70 50.63 -21.15
CA GLY A 279 89.85 51.76 -21.56
C GLY A 279 90.41 53.06 -21.03
N ASN A 280 90.34 54.13 -21.82
CA ASN A 280 90.87 55.45 -21.52
C ASN A 280 89.90 56.54 -22.02
N ASN A 281 89.53 57.50 -21.17
CA ASN A 281 88.68 58.65 -21.51
C ASN A 281 89.47 59.94 -21.82
N GLY A 282 90.80 59.90 -21.75
CA GLY A 282 91.69 61.05 -21.92
C GLY A 282 92.36 61.52 -20.62
N PHE A 283 91.86 61.10 -19.46
CA PHE A 283 92.40 61.48 -18.15
C PHE A 283 92.83 60.26 -17.32
N ASP A 284 92.00 59.21 -17.25
CA ASP A 284 92.24 58.00 -16.46
C ASP A 284 92.22 56.71 -17.30
N LYS A 285 92.84 55.65 -16.78
CA LYS A 285 92.94 54.34 -17.45
C LYS A 285 92.42 53.20 -16.58
N VAL A 286 91.51 52.40 -17.12
CA VAL A 286 90.94 51.21 -16.45
C VAL A 286 91.33 49.95 -17.22
N LEU A 287 92.00 49.01 -16.54
CA LEU A 287 92.37 47.70 -17.08
C LEU A 287 91.29 46.65 -16.73
N LYS A 288 90.75 45.98 -17.74
CA LYS A 288 89.98 44.74 -17.58
C LYS A 288 90.66 43.58 -18.32
N LYS A 289 90.31 42.37 -17.90
CA LYS A 289 90.75 41.11 -18.48
C LYS A 289 89.52 40.30 -18.83
N THR A 290 89.57 39.59 -19.95
CA THR A 290 88.72 38.42 -20.19
C THR A 290 89.59 37.23 -20.56
N GLN A 291 89.04 36.05 -20.41
CA GLN A 291 89.67 34.81 -20.86
C GLN A 291 88.75 34.12 -21.86
N VAL A 292 89.34 33.44 -22.83
CA VAL A 292 88.64 32.62 -23.82
C VAL A 292 89.27 31.24 -23.79
N THR A 293 88.44 30.21 -23.63
CA THR A 293 88.91 28.82 -23.51
C THR A 293 88.62 28.04 -24.78
N VAL A 294 89.65 27.39 -25.33
CA VAL A 294 89.54 26.62 -26.57
C VAL A 294 89.29 25.14 -26.22
N TYR A 295 88.19 24.57 -26.72
CA TYR A 295 87.72 23.20 -26.41
C TYR A 295 87.62 22.30 -27.67
N THR A 296 87.12 21.07 -27.47
CA THR A 296 86.69 20.07 -28.47
C THR A 296 85.29 19.54 -28.11
N ILE A 297 84.53 19.02 -29.09
CA ILE A 297 83.03 18.96 -29.14
C ILE A 297 82.40 17.65 -28.57
N GLN A 298 81.14 17.70 -28.07
CA GLN A 298 80.20 16.55 -27.83
C GLN A 298 78.70 16.90 -28.17
N ASN A 299 77.78 15.90 -28.16
CA ASN A 299 76.36 15.93 -28.62
C ASN A 299 75.33 15.66 -27.48
N ASN A 300 74.02 15.80 -27.77
CA ASN A 300 72.83 15.59 -26.88
C ASN A 300 71.90 14.46 -27.40
N ASP A 301 71.25 13.72 -26.51
CA ASP A 301 70.28 12.63 -26.76
C ASP A 301 68.81 13.06 -26.49
N GLN A 302 67.88 12.12 -26.29
CA GLN A 302 66.41 12.34 -26.19
C GLN A 302 65.78 11.73 -24.91
N PRO A 303 64.63 12.25 -24.43
CA PRO A 303 63.99 11.78 -23.20
C PRO A 303 63.22 10.46 -23.36
N VAL A 304 62.99 9.76 -22.25
CA VAL A 304 62.37 8.42 -22.19
C VAL A 304 61.20 8.39 -21.21
N ILE A 305 60.01 7.96 -21.66
CA ILE A 305 58.86 7.65 -20.78
C ILE A 305 59.01 6.21 -20.31
N ASN A 306 59.39 6.04 -19.04
CA ASN A 306 59.53 4.73 -18.42
C ASN A 306 58.16 4.08 -18.22
N ASP A 307 57.22 4.74 -17.54
CA ASP A 307 55.89 4.17 -17.31
C ASP A 307 54.74 5.16 -17.09
N LEU A 308 53.50 4.64 -17.15
CA LEU A 308 52.24 5.35 -16.92
C LEU A 308 51.37 4.57 -15.92
N TYR A 309 50.99 5.19 -14.82
CA TYR A 309 50.18 4.56 -13.76
C TYR A 309 48.83 5.26 -13.58
N LEU A 310 47.74 4.51 -13.71
CA LEU A 310 46.39 4.93 -13.29
C LEU A 310 46.09 4.50 -11.85
N SER A 311 45.37 5.32 -11.10
CA SER A 311 44.97 5.02 -9.71
C SER A 311 43.93 3.91 -9.58
N SER A 312 43.15 3.65 -10.63
CA SER A 312 42.27 2.48 -10.79
C SER A 312 42.17 2.13 -12.28
N GLN A 313 41.94 0.85 -12.58
CA GLN A 313 41.51 0.37 -13.90
C GLN A 313 40.00 0.04 -13.93
N ASP A 314 39.40 -0.14 -12.76
CA ASP A 314 37.97 -0.39 -12.59
C ASP A 314 37.29 0.94 -12.24
N ILE A 315 36.50 1.48 -13.18
CA ILE A 315 35.67 2.68 -12.99
C ILE A 315 34.32 2.56 -13.70
N GLN A 316 33.31 3.19 -13.12
CA GLN A 316 31.97 3.32 -13.68
C GLN A 316 31.74 4.71 -14.29
N GLN A 317 30.65 4.85 -15.04
CA GLN A 317 30.24 6.13 -15.63
C GLN A 317 30.09 7.22 -14.56
N GLY A 318 30.91 8.28 -14.68
CA GLY A 318 30.94 9.43 -13.76
C GLY A 318 32.11 9.46 -12.78
N ASP A 319 32.92 8.40 -12.70
CA ASP A 319 34.11 8.35 -11.86
C ASP A 319 35.32 9.10 -12.48
N SER A 320 36.32 9.42 -11.65
CA SER A 320 37.57 10.06 -12.06
C SER A 320 38.80 9.29 -11.55
N VAL A 321 39.85 9.20 -12.37
CA VAL A 321 41.12 8.54 -12.05
C VAL A 321 42.28 9.53 -12.01
N THR A 322 43.38 9.19 -11.34
CA THR A 322 44.63 9.95 -11.40
C THR A 322 45.66 9.21 -12.23
N LEU A 323 46.28 9.90 -13.19
CA LEU A 323 47.40 9.42 -14.00
C LEU A 323 48.71 10.00 -13.48
N THR A 324 49.70 9.15 -13.25
CA THR A 324 51.09 9.50 -12.94
C THR A 324 52.02 9.08 -14.07
N VAL A 325 52.88 10.00 -14.51
CA VAL A 325 53.89 9.77 -15.55
C VAL A 325 55.27 9.61 -14.90
N LEU A 326 55.99 8.56 -15.26
CA LEU A 326 57.39 8.35 -14.89
C LEU A 326 58.26 8.46 -16.13
N ALA A 327 59.09 9.51 -16.21
CA ALA A 327 60.00 9.77 -17.32
C ALA A 327 61.37 10.26 -16.82
N THR A 328 62.40 10.05 -17.64
CA THR A 328 63.80 10.41 -17.36
C THR A 328 64.49 10.85 -18.65
N ASP A 329 65.55 11.65 -18.51
CA ASP A 329 66.38 12.08 -19.64
C ASP A 329 67.84 11.58 -19.47
N PRO A 330 68.52 11.04 -20.51
CA PRO A 330 69.89 10.55 -20.42
C PRO A 330 70.94 11.63 -20.09
N ASP A 331 70.76 12.85 -20.61
CA ASP A 331 71.61 14.01 -20.34
C ASP A 331 71.18 14.78 -19.08
N ASN A 332 70.07 14.32 -18.46
CA ASN A 332 69.44 14.87 -17.26
C ASN A 332 68.86 16.28 -17.49
N ASP A 333 68.31 16.51 -18.68
CA ASP A 333 67.54 17.71 -19.03
C ASP A 333 66.19 17.82 -18.28
N THR A 334 65.61 19.02 -18.25
CA THR A 334 64.37 19.32 -17.52
C THR A 334 63.13 18.96 -18.35
N LEU A 335 62.31 18.04 -17.84
CA LEU A 335 61.14 17.53 -18.56
C LEU A 335 59.86 18.37 -18.37
N SER A 336 59.15 18.58 -19.47
CA SER A 336 57.81 19.14 -19.56
C SER A 336 56.79 18.09 -20.03
N TYR A 337 55.53 18.23 -19.61
CA TYR A 337 54.46 17.23 -19.81
C TYR A 337 53.23 17.89 -20.44
N ASN A 338 52.59 17.21 -21.40
CA ASN A 338 51.32 17.61 -21.98
C ASN A 338 50.41 16.40 -22.22
N PHE A 339 49.10 16.60 -22.17
CA PHE A 339 48.11 15.52 -22.12
C PHE A 339 46.98 15.76 -23.13
N LEU A 340 46.63 14.74 -23.91
CA LEU A 340 45.50 14.74 -24.83
C LEU A 340 44.60 13.55 -24.50
N ALA A 341 43.35 13.80 -24.11
CA ALA A 341 42.41 12.76 -23.70
C ALA A 341 40.98 13.06 -24.14
N ASN A 342 40.16 12.01 -24.20
CA ASN A 342 38.70 12.17 -24.27
C ASN A 342 38.15 12.43 -22.85
N GLY A 343 37.38 13.50 -22.67
CA GLY A 343 36.93 13.96 -21.34
C GLY A 343 37.73 15.17 -20.84
N THR A 344 37.78 15.37 -19.51
CA THR A 344 38.43 16.53 -18.88
C THR A 344 39.67 16.14 -18.10
N ILE A 345 40.76 16.90 -18.28
CA ILE A 345 42.02 16.78 -17.55
C ILE A 345 42.19 17.97 -16.61
N THR A 346 42.54 17.67 -15.35
CA THR A 346 42.84 18.66 -14.32
C THR A 346 44.28 18.44 -13.84
N GLN A 347 45.13 19.46 -13.99
CA GLN A 347 46.53 19.41 -13.55
C GLN A 347 46.62 19.40 -12.01
N THR A 348 47.47 18.55 -11.44
CA THR A 348 47.77 18.58 -9.99
C THR A 348 48.97 19.49 -9.68
N ASN A 349 49.32 19.62 -8.39
CA ASN A 349 50.51 20.37 -7.96
C ASN A 349 51.85 19.79 -8.48
N SER A 350 51.84 18.58 -9.03
CA SER A 350 53.02 17.96 -9.68
C SER A 350 52.84 17.99 -11.20
N PRO A 351 53.85 18.39 -11.99
CA PRO A 351 53.72 18.52 -13.46
C PRO A 351 53.50 17.17 -14.15
N ASN A 352 53.98 16.08 -13.56
CA ASN A 352 53.86 14.72 -14.08
C ASN A 352 52.63 13.94 -13.56
N VAL A 353 51.67 14.61 -12.90
CA VAL A 353 50.46 13.96 -12.35
C VAL A 353 49.21 14.77 -12.68
N VAL A 354 48.18 14.12 -13.23
CA VAL A 354 46.89 14.73 -13.61
C VAL A 354 45.71 13.89 -13.15
N THR A 355 44.58 14.53 -12.86
CA THR A 355 43.29 13.85 -12.67
C THR A 355 42.52 13.88 -13.99
N TRP A 356 42.04 12.72 -14.42
CA TRP A 356 41.26 12.51 -15.63
C TRP A 356 39.85 12.04 -15.27
N MET A 357 38.85 12.77 -15.75
CA MET A 357 37.47 12.33 -15.78
C MET A 357 37.12 12.04 -17.25
N PRO A 358 37.00 10.77 -17.65
CA PRO A 358 36.65 10.40 -19.03
C PRO A 358 35.29 10.95 -19.48
N SER A 359 35.04 10.96 -20.79
CA SER A 359 33.71 11.37 -21.31
C SER A 359 32.64 10.32 -20.99
N GLU A 360 31.35 10.71 -20.95
CA GLU A 360 30.24 9.83 -20.54
C GLU A 360 29.99 8.60 -21.47
N ASN A 361 30.70 8.48 -22.59
CA ASN A 361 30.59 7.38 -23.53
C ASN A 361 31.18 6.08 -22.96
N ILE A 362 30.35 5.04 -22.83
CA ILE A 362 30.72 3.71 -22.36
C ILE A 362 31.52 2.98 -23.46
N ALA A 363 32.81 3.26 -23.50
CA ALA A 363 33.79 2.72 -24.46
C ALA A 363 35.20 2.76 -23.86
N THR A 364 36.15 2.06 -24.50
CA THR A 364 37.57 2.27 -24.21
C THR A 364 37.98 3.66 -24.69
N GLN A 365 38.46 4.50 -23.78
CA GLN A 365 38.96 5.84 -24.05
C GLN A 365 40.46 5.89 -23.78
N GLU A 366 41.18 6.76 -24.49
CA GLU A 366 42.64 6.88 -24.38
C GLU A 366 43.06 8.25 -23.87
N ILE A 367 44.18 8.27 -23.15
CA ILE A 367 44.96 9.46 -22.86
C ILE A 367 46.38 9.29 -23.42
N ILE A 368 46.79 10.25 -24.24
CA ILE A 368 48.13 10.34 -24.84
C ILE A 368 48.94 11.35 -24.02
N VAL A 369 50.09 10.89 -23.52
CA VAL A 369 51.05 11.71 -22.78
C VAL A 369 52.20 12.07 -23.70
N PHE A 370 52.56 13.35 -23.73
CA PHE A 370 53.74 13.89 -24.42
C PHE A 370 54.75 14.38 -23.38
N VAL A 371 56.03 14.05 -23.56
CA VAL A 371 57.13 14.48 -22.68
C VAL A 371 58.28 15.06 -23.53
N SER A 372 58.81 16.22 -23.13
CA SER A 372 59.86 16.94 -23.86
C SER A 372 60.90 17.58 -22.93
N ASP A 373 62.16 17.47 -23.33
CA ASP A 373 63.39 18.13 -22.83
C ASP A 373 63.57 19.57 -23.36
N GLY A 374 62.79 19.98 -24.38
CA GLY A 374 62.92 21.23 -25.13
C GLY A 374 63.57 21.13 -26.51
N SER A 375 64.17 19.98 -26.86
CA SER A 375 64.82 19.69 -28.15
C SER A 375 64.14 18.54 -28.91
N HIS A 376 63.76 17.49 -28.18
CA HIS A 376 63.07 16.30 -28.62
C HIS A 376 61.70 16.18 -27.93
N THR A 377 60.83 15.30 -28.41
CA THR A 377 59.54 15.01 -27.76
C THR A 377 59.16 13.56 -28.02
N VAL A 378 58.80 12.84 -26.96
CA VAL A 378 58.32 11.45 -27.02
C VAL A 378 56.89 11.36 -26.50
N SER A 379 56.16 10.33 -26.91
CA SER A 379 54.77 10.13 -26.50
C SER A 379 54.45 8.67 -26.18
N LYS A 380 53.59 8.43 -25.18
CA LYS A 380 53.07 7.11 -24.80
C LYS A 380 51.58 7.26 -24.45
N ASN A 381 50.73 6.34 -24.88
CA ASN A 381 49.31 6.31 -24.52
C ASN A 381 49.02 5.28 -23.43
N ILE A 382 47.89 5.46 -22.74
CA ILE A 382 47.26 4.46 -21.89
C ILE A 382 45.74 4.54 -22.07
N SER A 383 45.08 3.38 -22.07
CA SER A 383 43.67 3.24 -22.42
C SER A 383 42.89 2.69 -21.22
N LEU A 384 41.65 3.15 -21.04
CA LEU A 384 40.78 2.82 -19.90
C LEU A 384 39.37 2.52 -20.40
N THR A 385 38.76 1.44 -19.93
CA THR A 385 37.39 1.04 -20.32
C THR A 385 36.42 1.39 -19.20
N ILE A 386 35.45 2.24 -19.50
CA ILE A 386 34.42 2.68 -18.55
C ILE A 386 33.30 1.64 -18.51
N GLN A 387 32.90 1.21 -17.32
CA GLN A 387 31.76 0.32 -17.13
C GLN A 387 30.45 1.14 -17.03
N GLN A 388 29.34 0.59 -17.54
CA GLN A 388 28.02 1.18 -17.33
C GLN A 388 27.71 1.19 -15.82
N LYS A 389 27.19 2.31 -15.31
CA LYS A 389 26.67 2.37 -13.94
C LYS A 389 25.29 1.72 -13.88
N ASP A 390 25.12 0.82 -12.92
CA ASP A 390 23.91 0.05 -12.72
C ASP A 390 22.94 0.74 -11.74
N TYR A 391 21.62 0.59 -11.96
CA TYR A 391 20.57 1.19 -11.13
C TYR A 391 19.50 0.14 -10.81
N PRO A 392 19.49 -0.45 -9.61
CA PRO A 392 18.64 -1.61 -9.34
C PRO A 392 17.13 -1.29 -9.43
N PRO A 393 16.31 -2.30 -9.79
CA PRO A 393 14.88 -2.15 -9.99
C PRO A 393 14.16 -1.76 -8.71
N GLN A 394 13.07 -1.02 -8.86
CA GLN A 394 12.29 -0.46 -7.76
C GLN A 394 10.84 -0.94 -7.82
N ILE A 395 10.46 -1.78 -6.84
CA ILE A 395 9.07 -2.19 -6.64
C ILE A 395 8.28 -1.02 -6.03
N SER A 396 7.13 -0.73 -6.63
CA SER A 396 6.19 0.33 -6.25
C SER A 396 5.01 -0.23 -5.46
N SER A 397 4.49 -1.39 -5.86
CA SER A 397 3.40 -2.08 -5.16
C SER A 397 3.42 -3.60 -5.44
N VAL A 398 2.79 -4.36 -4.54
CA VAL A 398 2.39 -5.77 -4.78
C VAL A 398 0.96 -5.93 -4.27
N GLN A 399 0.10 -6.58 -5.05
CA GLN A 399 -1.33 -6.72 -4.79
C GLN A 399 -1.77 -8.18 -4.98
N VAL A 400 -2.75 -8.63 -4.19
CA VAL A 400 -3.38 -9.95 -4.34
C VAL A 400 -4.88 -9.77 -4.45
N ALA A 401 -5.50 -10.36 -5.46
CA ALA A 401 -6.95 -10.27 -5.67
C ALA A 401 -7.53 -11.62 -6.16
N PRO A 402 -8.38 -12.28 -5.36
CA PRO A 402 -8.70 -12.03 -3.93
C PRO A 402 -7.59 -12.50 -2.96
N ALA A 403 -7.39 -11.77 -1.85
CA ALA A 403 -6.35 -12.10 -0.85
C ALA A 403 -6.68 -13.31 0.05
N THR A 404 -7.93 -13.77 0.05
CA THR A 404 -8.39 -14.98 0.73
C THR A 404 -9.16 -15.85 -0.26
N ILE A 405 -8.86 -17.15 -0.29
CA ILE A 405 -9.50 -18.15 -1.18
C ILE A 405 -9.73 -19.48 -0.45
N PHE A 406 -10.54 -20.36 -1.02
CA PHE A 406 -10.67 -21.75 -0.58
C PHE A 406 -9.70 -22.69 -1.31
N THR A 407 -9.38 -23.84 -0.71
CA THR A 407 -8.59 -24.90 -1.36
C THR A 407 -9.18 -25.29 -2.72
N GLY A 408 -8.40 -25.15 -3.79
CA GLY A 408 -8.83 -25.45 -5.16
C GLY A 408 -9.35 -24.26 -5.97
N GLN A 409 -9.55 -23.10 -5.36
CA GLN A 409 -9.71 -21.83 -6.08
C GLN A 409 -8.34 -21.25 -6.50
N THR A 410 -8.34 -20.22 -7.33
CA THR A 410 -7.14 -19.47 -7.74
C THR A 410 -7.27 -17.99 -7.39
N THR A 411 -6.13 -17.29 -7.35
CA THR A 411 -6.06 -15.84 -7.14
C THR A 411 -4.92 -15.24 -7.96
N VAL A 412 -4.93 -13.93 -8.15
CA VAL A 412 -3.96 -13.20 -8.96
C VAL A 412 -3.02 -12.39 -8.07
N VAL A 413 -1.71 -12.55 -8.28
CA VAL A 413 -0.66 -11.71 -7.69
C VAL A 413 -0.13 -10.76 -8.77
N THR A 414 -0.20 -9.46 -8.51
CA THR A 414 0.27 -8.40 -9.41
C THR A 414 1.38 -7.60 -8.73
N VAL A 415 2.45 -7.29 -9.46
CA VAL A 415 3.56 -6.42 -8.98
C VAL A 415 3.72 -5.22 -9.91
N GLU A 416 3.92 -4.03 -9.34
CA GLU A 416 4.31 -2.85 -10.10
C GLU A 416 5.77 -2.52 -9.80
N ALA A 417 6.60 -2.44 -10.83
CA ALA A 417 8.01 -2.09 -10.68
C ALA A 417 8.48 -1.20 -11.84
N ARG A 418 9.59 -0.49 -11.62
CA ARG A 418 10.28 0.30 -12.65
C ARG A 418 11.79 0.16 -12.51
N ASP A 419 12.49 0.32 -13.62
CA ASP A 419 13.94 0.50 -13.62
C ASP A 419 14.31 1.99 -13.74
N PRO A 420 15.19 2.55 -12.89
CA PRO A 420 15.66 3.93 -13.02
C PRO A 420 16.66 4.17 -14.17
N GLY A 421 17.42 3.15 -14.58
CA GLY A 421 18.31 3.18 -15.75
C GLY A 421 17.54 2.99 -17.06
N GLY A 422 16.40 2.31 -17.00
CA GLY A 422 15.49 2.07 -18.12
C GLY A 422 15.66 0.69 -18.76
N GLU A 423 16.43 -0.19 -18.13
CA GLU A 423 16.57 -1.61 -18.45
C GLU A 423 15.21 -2.34 -18.47
N ALA A 424 15.14 -3.42 -19.26
CA ALA A 424 13.94 -4.24 -19.33
C ALA A 424 13.82 -5.13 -18.09
N LEU A 425 12.69 -5.06 -17.40
CA LEU A 425 12.44 -5.85 -16.20
C LEU A 425 11.98 -7.27 -16.52
N SER A 426 12.51 -8.22 -15.76
CA SER A 426 12.06 -9.60 -15.67
C SER A 426 11.43 -9.90 -14.32
N TYR A 427 10.43 -10.79 -14.31
CA TYR A 427 9.62 -11.13 -13.13
C TYR A 427 9.72 -12.61 -12.80
N THR A 428 9.69 -12.96 -11.51
CA THR A 428 9.60 -14.36 -11.07
C THR A 428 8.85 -14.44 -9.75
N PHE A 429 7.77 -15.22 -9.74
CA PHE A 429 6.89 -15.46 -8.61
C PHE A 429 7.17 -16.86 -8.07
N ASN A 430 7.51 -16.98 -6.79
CA ASN A 430 7.92 -18.25 -6.18
C ASN A 430 7.21 -18.47 -4.85
N GLY A 431 6.72 -19.69 -4.64
CA GLY A 431 6.02 -20.10 -3.43
C GLY A 431 5.41 -21.49 -3.56
N PRO A 432 4.81 -22.02 -2.49
CA PRO A 432 4.15 -23.33 -2.50
C PRO A 432 2.89 -23.30 -3.37
N GLY A 433 2.58 -24.41 -4.04
CA GLY A 433 1.45 -24.51 -4.98
C GLY A 433 1.90 -24.48 -6.44
N THR A 434 1.05 -23.99 -7.34
CA THR A 434 1.35 -23.81 -8.77
C THR A 434 1.21 -22.35 -9.15
N ILE A 435 2.19 -21.82 -9.89
CA ILE A 435 2.24 -20.42 -10.35
C ILE A 435 2.54 -20.40 -11.85
N ASP A 436 1.75 -19.67 -12.65
CA ASP A 436 1.91 -19.53 -14.10
C ASP A 436 2.98 -18.50 -14.50
N ASN A 437 4.19 -18.68 -13.98
CA ASN A 437 5.32 -17.78 -14.20
C ASN A 437 5.55 -17.42 -15.68
N SER A 438 5.62 -16.11 -15.95
CA SER A 438 6.16 -15.56 -17.19
C SER A 438 7.20 -14.49 -16.86
N PRO A 439 8.42 -14.57 -17.42
CA PRO A 439 9.47 -13.61 -17.10
C PRO A 439 9.17 -12.19 -17.59
N THR A 440 8.22 -11.99 -18.51
CA THR A 440 7.89 -10.68 -19.09
C THR A 440 6.55 -10.10 -18.64
N ILE A 441 5.80 -10.81 -17.79
CA ILE A 441 4.48 -10.38 -17.32
C ILE A 441 4.54 -10.16 -15.81
N ASN A 442 4.08 -9.00 -15.36
CA ASN A 442 4.11 -8.56 -13.97
C ASN A 442 2.88 -9.05 -13.15
N ILE A 443 2.22 -10.10 -13.63
CA ILE A 443 0.99 -10.68 -13.10
C ILE A 443 1.12 -12.21 -13.19
N ALA A 444 0.73 -12.92 -12.13
CA ALA A 444 0.66 -14.37 -12.11
C ALA A 444 -0.62 -14.86 -11.39
N ASN A 445 -1.30 -15.84 -11.98
CA ASN A 445 -2.30 -16.67 -11.33
C ASN A 445 -1.62 -17.70 -10.42
N TRP A 446 -2.05 -17.76 -9.17
CA TRP A 446 -1.61 -18.75 -8.20
C TRP A 446 -2.73 -19.74 -7.86
N THR A 447 -2.37 -21.02 -7.83
CA THR A 447 -3.21 -22.12 -7.34
C THR A 447 -2.56 -22.68 -6.06
N PRO A 448 -3.28 -22.72 -4.93
CA PRO A 448 -2.73 -23.15 -3.65
C PRO A 448 -2.52 -24.67 -3.60
N PRO A 449 -1.71 -25.16 -2.64
CA PRO A 449 -1.76 -26.56 -2.21
C PRO A 449 -3.15 -26.96 -1.70
N SER A 450 -3.45 -28.26 -1.64
CA SER A 450 -4.73 -28.79 -1.15
C SER A 450 -4.89 -28.75 0.38
N ILE A 451 -4.22 -27.82 1.06
CA ILE A 451 -4.18 -27.70 2.52
C ILE A 451 -4.51 -26.24 2.86
N ALA A 452 -5.30 -26.03 3.91
CA ALA A 452 -5.59 -24.70 4.42
C ALA A 452 -4.40 -24.11 5.19
N GLY A 453 -4.15 -22.81 5.05
CA GLY A 453 -3.06 -22.11 5.72
C GLY A 453 -2.80 -20.73 5.12
N GLU A 454 -1.92 -19.98 5.77
CA GLU A 454 -1.35 -18.75 5.22
C GLU A 454 -0.14 -19.11 4.36
N TYR A 455 -0.08 -18.54 3.16
CA TYR A 455 0.95 -18.84 2.17
C TYR A 455 1.62 -17.56 1.67
N ILE A 456 2.94 -17.60 1.54
CA ILE A 456 3.75 -16.45 1.12
C ILE A 456 4.27 -16.70 -0.30
N ILE A 457 3.93 -15.79 -1.21
CA ILE A 457 4.50 -15.72 -2.56
C ILE A 457 5.60 -14.66 -2.55
N THR A 458 6.81 -15.07 -2.85
CA THR A 458 7.96 -14.18 -3.06
C THR A 458 7.98 -13.74 -4.51
N VAL A 459 8.07 -12.43 -4.76
CA VAL A 459 8.16 -11.86 -6.11
C VAL A 459 9.54 -11.23 -6.28
N THR A 460 10.31 -11.74 -7.23
CA THR A 460 11.61 -11.21 -7.64
C THR A 460 11.44 -10.37 -8.89
N VAL A 461 12.06 -9.20 -8.93
CA VAL A 461 12.17 -8.32 -10.11
C VAL A 461 13.66 -8.11 -10.41
N SER A 462 14.07 -8.29 -11.67
CA SER A 462 15.48 -8.21 -12.08
C SER A 462 15.67 -7.54 -13.45
N ASP A 463 16.76 -6.81 -13.61
CA ASP A 463 17.22 -6.05 -14.79
C ASP A 463 18.36 -6.79 -15.55
N GLU A 464 18.52 -8.11 -15.32
CA GLU A 464 19.65 -8.98 -15.71
C GLU A 464 20.98 -8.77 -14.96
N LYS A 465 21.20 -7.65 -14.26
CA LYS A 465 22.44 -7.30 -13.55
C LYS A 465 22.30 -7.42 -12.03
N SER A 466 21.12 -7.07 -11.53
CA SER A 466 20.72 -6.92 -10.15
C SER A 466 19.29 -7.46 -9.96
N SER A 467 18.83 -7.58 -8.71
CA SER A 467 17.45 -7.96 -8.42
C SER A 467 16.99 -7.49 -7.05
N ILE A 468 15.68 -7.31 -6.91
CA ILE A 468 15.00 -6.99 -5.66
C ILE A 468 13.84 -7.98 -5.44
N THR A 469 13.54 -8.28 -4.18
CA THR A 469 12.42 -9.15 -3.81
C THR A 469 11.40 -8.45 -2.92
N THR A 470 10.14 -8.88 -3.02
CA THR A 470 9.07 -8.55 -2.09
C THR A 470 8.22 -9.80 -1.82
N THR A 471 7.27 -9.73 -0.89
CA THR A 471 6.37 -10.83 -0.57
C THR A 471 4.90 -10.41 -0.56
N ALA A 472 4.04 -11.34 -0.93
CA ALA A 472 2.58 -11.25 -0.82
C ALA A 472 2.08 -12.41 0.07
N SER A 473 1.23 -12.12 1.05
CA SER A 473 0.56 -13.13 1.86
C SER A 473 -0.84 -13.42 1.31
N ILE A 474 -1.23 -14.69 1.32
CA ILE A 474 -2.50 -15.19 0.80
C ILE A 474 -3.06 -16.22 1.79
N VAL A 475 -4.30 -16.05 2.22
CA VAL A 475 -4.96 -16.97 3.15
C VAL A 475 -5.77 -17.99 2.36
N VAL A 476 -5.47 -19.27 2.55
CA VAL A 476 -6.23 -20.39 1.96
C VAL A 476 -7.03 -21.06 3.07
N GLN A 477 -8.35 -21.03 2.95
CA GLN A 477 -9.27 -21.73 3.84
C GLN A 477 -9.59 -23.12 3.28
N ALA A 478 -9.92 -24.08 4.14
CA ALA A 478 -10.44 -25.37 3.68
C ALA A 478 -11.81 -25.13 3.03
N LEU A 479 -12.12 -25.84 1.94
CA LEU A 479 -13.49 -25.82 1.40
C LEU A 479 -14.49 -26.15 2.53
N PRO A 480 -15.54 -25.34 2.72
CA PRO A 480 -16.51 -25.58 3.77
C PRO A 480 -17.23 -26.91 3.53
N GLN A 481 -17.14 -27.81 4.51
CA GLN A 481 -17.92 -29.04 4.53
C GLN A 481 -19.28 -28.74 5.14
N THR A 482 -20.35 -29.29 4.57
CA THR A 482 -21.71 -29.16 5.11
C THR A 482 -21.76 -29.56 6.59
N ALA A 483 -22.36 -28.71 7.42
CA ALA A 483 -22.47 -28.93 8.86
C ALA A 483 -23.25 -30.21 9.19
N GLU A 484 -22.82 -30.92 10.25
CA GLU A 484 -23.43 -32.20 10.67
C GLU A 484 -24.65 -32.05 11.61
N ILE A 485 -24.95 -30.83 12.06
CA ILE A 485 -26.10 -30.50 12.93
C ILE A 485 -26.95 -29.41 12.27
N ALA A 486 -28.22 -29.31 12.67
CA ALA A 486 -29.24 -28.48 12.03
C ALA A 486 -28.93 -26.97 12.06
N PHE A 487 -28.27 -26.51 13.12
CA PHE A 487 -27.78 -25.14 13.31
C PHE A 487 -26.80 -25.10 14.50
N PRO A 488 -25.96 -24.06 14.65
CA PRO A 488 -25.10 -23.91 15.83
C PRO A 488 -25.94 -23.90 17.13
N GLY A 489 -25.66 -24.84 18.03
CA GLY A 489 -26.43 -25.01 19.27
C GLY A 489 -27.69 -25.88 19.15
N ALA A 490 -27.91 -26.57 18.03
CA ALA A 490 -28.87 -27.67 17.95
C ALA A 490 -28.31 -28.90 18.71
N GLU A 491 -29.02 -29.36 19.74
CA GLU A 491 -28.68 -30.57 20.49
C GLU A 491 -29.87 -31.55 20.55
N GLY A 492 -29.75 -32.61 21.34
CA GLY A 492 -30.79 -33.63 21.47
C GLY A 492 -30.87 -34.60 20.28
N PHE A 493 -31.84 -35.52 20.32
CA PHE A 493 -32.06 -36.48 19.23
C PHE A 493 -32.51 -35.82 17.93
N GLY A 494 -33.08 -34.62 17.99
CA GLY A 494 -33.39 -33.76 16.84
C GLY A 494 -32.21 -32.92 16.32
N ALA A 495 -31.01 -32.98 16.93
CA ALA A 495 -29.86 -32.14 16.56
C ALA A 495 -29.48 -32.22 15.07
N LYS A 496 -29.67 -33.39 14.45
CA LYS A 496 -29.33 -33.66 13.04
C LYS A 496 -30.54 -33.52 12.09
N THR A 497 -31.60 -32.84 12.52
CA THR A 497 -32.77 -32.55 11.69
C THR A 497 -32.35 -31.78 10.43
N ARG A 498 -32.70 -32.28 9.25
CA ARG A 498 -32.27 -31.68 7.99
C ARG A 498 -32.87 -30.29 7.73
N GLY A 499 -34.16 -30.10 8.06
CA GLY A 499 -34.89 -28.89 7.68
C GLY A 499 -34.91 -28.68 6.15
N ALA A 500 -34.92 -27.42 5.72
CA ALA A 500 -34.91 -27.06 4.30
C ALA A 500 -33.59 -27.37 3.57
N PHE A 501 -32.47 -27.32 4.28
CA PHE A 501 -31.13 -27.35 3.70
C PHE A 501 -30.55 -28.78 3.69
N SER A 502 -29.22 -28.94 3.60
CA SER A 502 -28.52 -30.23 3.74
C SER A 502 -29.03 -31.39 2.86
N GLY A 503 -29.51 -31.09 1.65
CA GLY A 503 -29.88 -32.08 0.64
C GLY A 503 -29.53 -31.62 -0.78
N PRO A 504 -29.65 -32.49 -1.80
CA PRO A 504 -29.21 -32.20 -3.17
C PRO A 504 -30.13 -31.22 -3.93
N THR A 505 -31.26 -30.84 -3.33
CA THR A 505 -32.23 -29.92 -3.90
C THR A 505 -32.13 -28.59 -3.16
N GLN A 506 -31.82 -27.52 -3.89
CA GLN A 506 -31.87 -26.15 -3.39
C GLN A 506 -33.29 -25.82 -2.90
N PRO A 507 -33.47 -25.31 -1.66
CA PRO A 507 -34.78 -24.97 -1.15
C PRO A 507 -35.34 -23.71 -1.80
N GLU A 508 -36.67 -23.59 -1.83
CA GLU A 508 -37.35 -22.32 -2.09
C GLU A 508 -37.33 -21.47 -0.81
N ILE A 509 -37.10 -20.16 -0.93
CA ILE A 509 -37.29 -19.20 0.16
C ILE A 509 -38.67 -18.57 0.01
N TYR A 510 -39.54 -18.77 0.99
CA TYR A 510 -40.89 -18.22 1.02
C TYR A 510 -41.00 -17.04 1.98
N HIS A 511 -41.37 -15.90 1.42
CA HIS A 511 -41.49 -14.63 2.14
C HIS A 511 -42.93 -14.43 2.62
N VAL A 512 -43.14 -14.46 3.94
CA VAL A 512 -44.40 -14.04 4.57
C VAL A 512 -44.42 -12.52 4.64
N THR A 513 -45.12 -11.91 3.69
CA THR A 513 -45.17 -10.45 3.48
C THR A 513 -46.41 -9.78 4.06
N ASN A 514 -47.39 -10.55 4.55
CA ASN A 514 -48.60 -10.01 5.16
C ASN A 514 -49.19 -10.89 6.26
N LEU A 515 -50.00 -10.27 7.13
CA LEU A 515 -50.59 -10.89 8.33
C LEU A 515 -51.94 -11.58 8.08
N ASN A 516 -52.41 -11.67 6.84
CA ASN A 516 -53.65 -12.35 6.52
C ASN A 516 -53.50 -13.86 6.78
N ASP A 517 -54.59 -14.57 7.07
CA ASP A 517 -54.57 -16.03 7.14
C ASP A 517 -54.32 -16.65 5.75
N ARG A 518 -54.92 -16.09 4.69
CA ARG A 518 -54.94 -16.67 3.34
C ARG A 518 -54.59 -15.66 2.26
N GLY A 519 -54.03 -16.16 1.16
CA GLY A 519 -53.67 -15.41 -0.03
C GLY A 519 -52.17 -15.47 -0.32
N PRO A 520 -51.71 -14.92 -1.45
CA PRO A 520 -50.28 -14.77 -1.71
C PRO A 520 -49.58 -14.01 -0.57
N GLY A 521 -48.39 -14.46 -0.19
CA GLY A 521 -47.59 -13.90 0.90
C GLY A 521 -48.09 -14.18 2.32
N SER A 522 -49.14 -15.00 2.50
CA SER A 522 -49.59 -15.42 3.83
C SER A 522 -48.83 -16.66 4.32
N PHE A 523 -48.63 -16.77 5.65
CA PHE A 523 -47.93 -17.92 6.26
C PHE A 523 -48.56 -19.27 5.88
N ARG A 524 -49.90 -19.39 5.91
CA ARG A 524 -50.60 -20.61 5.44
C ARG A 524 -50.29 -20.97 3.99
N ASN A 525 -50.09 -19.97 3.14
CA ASN A 525 -49.88 -20.21 1.71
C ASN A 525 -48.50 -20.80 1.40
N ALA A 526 -47.53 -20.68 2.32
CA ALA A 526 -46.24 -21.37 2.23
C ALA A 526 -46.41 -22.90 2.11
N PHE A 527 -47.28 -23.49 2.93
CA PHE A 527 -47.50 -24.95 3.01
C PHE A 527 -48.27 -25.56 1.83
N LYS A 528 -48.45 -24.79 0.74
CA LYS A 528 -48.90 -25.30 -0.57
C LYS A 528 -47.74 -25.61 -1.52
N ILE A 529 -46.54 -25.15 -1.19
CA ILE A 529 -45.32 -25.36 -1.97
C ILE A 529 -44.81 -26.78 -1.74
N THR A 530 -44.30 -27.41 -2.80
CA THR A 530 -43.78 -28.78 -2.79
C THR A 530 -42.27 -28.78 -2.96
N GLY A 531 -41.57 -29.42 -2.03
CA GLY A 531 -40.11 -29.47 -2.00
C GLY A 531 -39.55 -28.81 -0.74
N PRO A 532 -38.21 -28.77 -0.57
CA PRO A 532 -37.60 -28.16 0.59
C PRO A 532 -37.86 -26.65 0.65
N LEU A 533 -38.19 -26.13 1.83
CA LEU A 533 -38.77 -24.79 1.99
C LEU A 533 -38.23 -24.06 3.22
N LEU A 534 -37.54 -22.95 3.03
CA LEU A 534 -37.25 -21.99 4.10
C LEU A 534 -38.38 -20.94 4.14
N ILE A 535 -39.04 -20.79 5.28
CA ILE A 535 -40.07 -19.77 5.51
C ILE A 535 -39.47 -18.63 6.35
N VAL A 536 -39.43 -17.43 5.77
CA VAL A 536 -38.98 -16.18 6.41
C VAL A 536 -40.13 -15.16 6.50
N PHE A 537 -40.01 -14.19 7.39
CA PHE A 537 -41.05 -13.20 7.68
C PHE A 537 -40.55 -11.78 7.40
N GLU A 538 -41.22 -11.08 6.49
CA GLU A 538 -40.90 -9.68 6.16
C GLU A 538 -41.74 -8.66 6.95
N THR A 539 -42.69 -9.15 7.75
CA THR A 539 -43.54 -8.33 8.62
C THR A 539 -43.65 -8.95 10.02
N GLY A 540 -43.53 -8.13 11.05
CA GLY A 540 -44.01 -8.45 12.39
C GLY A 540 -45.52 -8.31 12.50
N GLY A 541 -46.11 -8.84 13.58
CA GLY A 541 -47.54 -8.70 13.87
C GLY A 541 -48.20 -9.95 14.45
N ILE A 542 -49.54 -9.97 14.42
CA ILE A 542 -50.35 -11.12 14.78
C ILE A 542 -51.03 -11.69 13.53
N ILE A 543 -50.70 -12.93 13.17
CA ILE A 543 -51.45 -13.74 12.20
C ILE A 543 -52.59 -14.41 12.95
N THR A 544 -53.83 -14.10 12.57
CA THR A 544 -55.04 -14.72 13.14
C THR A 544 -55.54 -15.78 12.18
N LEU A 545 -55.32 -17.05 12.51
CA LEU A 545 -55.76 -18.20 11.73
C LEU A 545 -57.28 -18.41 11.87
N THR A 546 -57.92 -18.87 10.79
CA THR A 546 -59.35 -19.25 10.79
C THR A 546 -59.60 -20.75 10.97
N GLU A 547 -58.57 -21.57 10.76
CA GLU A 547 -58.57 -23.04 10.87
C GLU A 547 -57.13 -23.54 11.14
N GLU A 548 -56.95 -24.82 11.47
CA GLU A 548 -55.62 -25.43 11.65
C GLU A 548 -54.69 -25.23 10.42
N ILE A 549 -53.39 -25.02 10.64
CA ILE A 549 -52.38 -25.23 9.59
C ILE A 549 -51.80 -26.64 9.75
N SER A 550 -52.08 -27.52 8.79
CA SER A 550 -51.44 -28.84 8.70
C SER A 550 -50.18 -28.78 7.82
N ILE A 551 -49.05 -29.21 8.37
CA ILE A 551 -47.74 -29.25 7.71
C ILE A 551 -47.46 -30.69 7.29
N ASP A 552 -47.87 -31.01 6.06
CA ASP A 552 -47.88 -32.36 5.51
C ASP A 552 -46.63 -32.71 4.68
N THR A 553 -45.86 -31.71 4.24
CA THR A 553 -44.63 -31.87 3.44
C THR A 553 -43.36 -31.84 4.30
N PRO A 554 -42.33 -32.64 3.99
CA PRO A 554 -41.08 -32.68 4.75
C PRO A 554 -40.10 -31.58 4.30
N TYR A 555 -38.96 -31.48 5.01
CA TYR A 555 -37.84 -30.59 4.67
C TYR A 555 -38.17 -29.09 4.76
N ILE A 556 -38.68 -28.65 5.91
CA ILE A 556 -39.10 -27.26 6.12
C ILE A 556 -38.30 -26.63 7.27
N THR A 557 -37.82 -25.41 7.06
CA THR A 557 -37.29 -24.55 8.13
C THR A 557 -38.20 -23.35 8.28
N ILE A 558 -38.77 -23.12 9.46
CA ILE A 558 -39.57 -21.94 9.78
C ILE A 558 -38.75 -21.01 10.68
N ALA A 559 -38.28 -19.89 10.12
CA ALA A 559 -37.38 -18.95 10.79
C ALA A 559 -38.15 -17.73 11.34
N GLY A 560 -38.97 -17.93 12.37
CA GLY A 560 -39.76 -16.87 13.02
C GLY A 560 -38.96 -15.69 13.54
N GLN A 561 -37.68 -15.90 13.86
CA GLN A 561 -36.74 -14.86 14.28
C GLN A 561 -36.42 -13.80 13.20
N THR A 562 -36.76 -14.06 11.93
CA THR A 562 -36.60 -13.08 10.83
C THR A 562 -37.64 -11.96 10.86
N ALA A 563 -38.76 -12.15 11.57
CA ALA A 563 -39.85 -11.18 11.60
C ALA A 563 -39.41 -9.83 12.22
N PRO A 564 -39.54 -8.69 11.50
CA PRO A 564 -39.13 -7.39 12.02
C PRO A 564 -40.07 -6.83 13.11
N GLY A 565 -39.70 -5.67 13.66
CA GLY A 565 -40.54 -4.91 14.60
C GLY A 565 -40.64 -5.58 15.97
N GLY A 566 -41.84 -6.01 16.35
CA GLY A 566 -42.08 -6.81 17.57
C GLY A 566 -41.93 -8.32 17.35
N GLY A 567 -41.68 -8.77 16.13
CA GLY A 567 -41.69 -10.19 15.74
C GLY A 567 -43.08 -10.71 15.39
N ILE A 568 -43.18 -12.02 15.17
CA ILE A 568 -44.42 -12.69 14.74
C ILE A 568 -45.09 -13.45 15.89
N CYS A 569 -46.42 -13.38 15.93
CA CYS A 569 -47.28 -14.21 16.78
C CYS A 569 -48.44 -14.81 15.95
N ILE A 570 -48.77 -16.07 16.24
CA ILE A 570 -49.82 -16.84 15.57
C ILE A 570 -50.90 -17.19 16.60
N LYS A 571 -52.17 -16.94 16.28
CA LYS A 571 -53.32 -17.22 17.15
C LYS A 571 -54.55 -17.75 16.40
N GLY A 572 -55.55 -18.18 17.16
CA GLY A 572 -56.90 -18.51 16.66
C GLY A 572 -57.09 -19.95 16.18
N ALA A 573 -56.02 -20.70 15.91
CA ALA A 573 -56.07 -22.12 15.57
C ALA A 573 -54.69 -22.80 15.79
N PRO A 574 -54.64 -24.14 15.88
CA PRO A 574 -53.38 -24.89 16.00
C PRO A 574 -52.52 -24.88 14.73
N ILE A 575 -51.25 -25.24 14.91
CA ILE A 575 -50.34 -25.71 13.86
C ILE A 575 -50.04 -27.19 14.14
N ARG A 576 -50.19 -28.06 13.14
CA ARG A 576 -49.96 -29.51 13.26
C ARG A 576 -48.91 -29.98 12.26
N ILE A 577 -47.83 -30.56 12.78
CA ILE A 577 -46.76 -31.19 12.00
C ILE A 577 -47.08 -32.68 11.80
N LYS A 578 -47.23 -33.09 10.54
CA LYS A 578 -47.62 -34.44 10.09
C LYS A 578 -46.56 -35.11 9.21
N SER A 579 -45.35 -34.57 9.22
CA SER A 579 -44.24 -34.94 8.35
C SER A 579 -42.91 -34.96 9.12
N HIS A 580 -41.79 -35.06 8.41
CA HIS A 580 -40.45 -35.22 8.97
C HIS A 580 -39.45 -34.17 8.47
N ASP A 581 -38.30 -34.09 9.15
CA ASP A 581 -37.21 -33.17 8.86
C ASP A 581 -37.63 -31.69 8.89
N ILE A 582 -38.17 -31.25 10.04
CA ILE A 582 -38.75 -29.91 10.21
C ILE A 582 -38.08 -29.14 11.36
N ILE A 583 -37.61 -27.93 11.06
CA ILE A 583 -37.02 -26.99 12.01
C ILE A 583 -38.02 -25.86 12.26
N VAL A 584 -38.35 -25.56 13.51
CA VAL A 584 -39.21 -24.42 13.89
C VAL A 584 -38.48 -23.56 14.91
N ARG A 585 -38.26 -22.29 14.58
CA ARG A 585 -37.51 -21.34 15.42
C ARG A 585 -38.21 -20.01 15.59
N GLY A 586 -38.06 -19.38 16.76
CA GLY A 586 -38.46 -17.98 17.00
C GLY A 586 -39.96 -17.65 16.89
N LEU A 587 -40.85 -18.65 16.83
CA LEU A 587 -42.30 -18.41 16.74
C LEU A 587 -42.94 -18.17 18.10
N ARG A 588 -43.99 -17.34 18.12
CA ARG A 588 -44.91 -17.21 19.25
C ARG A 588 -46.26 -17.82 18.86
N ILE A 589 -46.70 -18.84 19.57
CA ILE A 589 -47.95 -19.56 19.28
C ILE A 589 -48.88 -19.40 20.48
N ARG A 590 -49.96 -18.63 20.28
CA ARG A 590 -50.90 -18.24 21.35
C ARG A 590 -52.34 -18.37 20.86
N ASN A 591 -52.83 -19.61 20.71
CA ASN A 591 -54.15 -19.94 20.15
C ASN A 591 -55.25 -19.06 20.79
N GLY A 592 -55.35 -19.04 22.12
CA GLY A 592 -56.17 -18.12 22.91
C GLY A 592 -57.68 -18.40 22.94
N ASN A 593 -58.18 -19.28 22.07
CA ASN A 593 -59.56 -19.72 22.12
C ASN A 593 -59.78 -20.62 23.33
N ALA A 594 -60.64 -20.22 24.27
CA ALA A 594 -61.15 -21.13 25.30
C ALA A 594 -62.03 -22.22 24.66
N ARG A 595 -62.04 -23.44 25.24
CA ARG A 595 -62.87 -24.55 24.77
C ARG A 595 -64.34 -24.16 24.80
N THR A 596 -65.05 -24.40 23.70
CA THR A 596 -66.49 -24.16 23.59
C THR A 596 -67.33 -25.40 23.91
N SER A 597 -66.71 -26.59 23.92
CA SER A 597 -67.34 -27.85 24.32
C SER A 597 -66.32 -28.88 24.84
N SER A 598 -66.83 -29.99 25.41
CA SER A 598 -66.00 -31.13 25.85
C SER A 598 -65.34 -31.91 24.72
N ASN A 599 -65.74 -31.67 23.46
CA ASN A 599 -65.28 -32.38 22.25
C ASN A 599 -64.56 -31.42 21.29
N ASP A 600 -64.18 -30.25 21.78
CA ASP A 600 -63.44 -29.24 21.04
C ASP A 600 -61.97 -29.69 20.93
N GLU A 601 -61.58 -30.25 19.80
CA GLU A 601 -60.21 -30.73 19.53
C GLU A 601 -59.31 -29.63 18.94
N ASN A 602 -59.85 -28.47 18.56
CA ASN A 602 -59.09 -27.35 17.99
C ASN A 602 -58.39 -26.47 19.05
N GLY A 603 -58.20 -27.01 20.26
CA GLY A 603 -57.69 -26.28 21.42
C GLY A 603 -56.17 -26.23 21.53
N ASP A 604 -55.43 -26.93 20.67
CA ASP A 604 -53.98 -27.09 20.79
C ASP A 604 -53.19 -25.88 20.26
N GLY A 605 -51.90 -25.80 20.61
CA GLY A 605 -50.96 -24.82 20.06
C GLY A 605 -50.15 -25.38 18.90
N LEU A 606 -49.13 -26.17 19.23
CA LEU A 606 -48.22 -26.81 18.28
C LEU A 606 -48.19 -28.33 18.50
N ALA A 607 -48.78 -29.07 17.57
CA ALA A 607 -48.90 -30.51 17.62
C ALA A 607 -47.95 -31.21 16.65
N ILE A 608 -47.36 -32.34 17.05
CA ILE A 608 -46.54 -33.22 16.20
C ILE A 608 -47.20 -34.60 16.16
N ASN A 609 -48.22 -34.77 15.31
CA ASN A 609 -48.98 -36.02 15.16
C ASN A 609 -49.92 -36.03 13.95
N ALA A 610 -50.60 -37.17 13.78
CA ALA A 610 -51.90 -37.26 13.10
C ALA A 610 -52.96 -37.91 14.02
N PHE A 611 -53.41 -37.18 15.04
CA PHE A 611 -54.58 -37.57 15.85
C PHE A 611 -55.90 -37.24 15.11
N GLY A 612 -57.07 -37.44 15.73
CA GLY A 612 -58.35 -36.87 15.25
C GLY A 612 -58.89 -37.40 13.91
N GLY A 613 -58.39 -38.54 13.43
CA GLY A 613 -58.73 -39.08 12.09
C GLY A 613 -57.91 -38.47 10.94
N HIS A 614 -56.87 -37.70 11.25
CA HIS A 614 -55.85 -37.32 10.29
C HIS A 614 -54.94 -38.52 9.95
N THR A 615 -54.21 -38.42 8.84
CA THR A 615 -53.15 -39.36 8.45
C THR A 615 -51.85 -38.59 8.25
N CYS A 616 -50.72 -39.09 8.78
CA CYS A 616 -49.41 -38.59 8.37
C CYS A 616 -49.07 -39.19 6.99
N PRO A 617 -48.86 -38.39 5.93
CA PRO A 617 -48.60 -38.92 4.59
C PRO A 617 -47.29 -39.73 4.48
N HIS A 618 -46.37 -39.51 5.42
CA HIS A 618 -45.01 -40.07 5.41
C HIS A 618 -44.74 -41.07 6.55
N GLY A 619 -45.79 -41.56 7.23
CA GLY A 619 -45.66 -42.35 8.47
C GLY A 619 -45.46 -41.47 9.71
N PRO A 620 -45.03 -42.02 10.86
CA PRO A 620 -44.78 -41.24 12.08
C PRO A 620 -43.94 -39.97 11.82
N PRO A 621 -44.26 -38.81 12.42
CA PRO A 621 -43.39 -37.64 12.35
C PRO A 621 -42.02 -37.91 12.96
N TYR A 622 -40.92 -37.48 12.32
CA TYR A 622 -39.58 -37.68 12.87
C TYR A 622 -38.57 -36.61 12.44
N ASN A 623 -37.43 -36.53 13.13
CA ASN A 623 -36.40 -35.51 12.92
C ASN A 623 -37.02 -34.11 12.96
N ILE A 624 -37.42 -33.67 14.16
CA ILE A 624 -38.04 -32.36 14.36
C ILE A 624 -37.33 -31.64 15.49
N ILE A 625 -37.06 -30.35 15.31
CA ILE A 625 -36.49 -29.50 16.36
C ILE A 625 -37.29 -28.21 16.50
N ILE A 626 -37.76 -27.97 17.72
CA ILE A 626 -38.49 -26.77 18.12
C ILE A 626 -37.57 -26.00 19.09
N ASP A 627 -37.06 -24.86 18.62
CA ASP A 627 -36.04 -24.06 19.30
C ASP A 627 -36.48 -22.60 19.49
N HIS A 628 -36.21 -22.01 20.66
CA HIS A 628 -36.49 -20.59 20.94
C HIS A 628 -37.93 -20.14 20.55
N CYS A 629 -38.93 -20.99 20.77
CA CYS A 629 -40.34 -20.64 20.57
C CYS A 629 -41.04 -20.32 21.90
N SER A 630 -42.10 -19.51 21.84
CA SER A 630 -42.97 -19.21 22.99
C SER A 630 -44.38 -19.71 22.72
N ILE A 631 -44.78 -20.80 23.39
CA ILE A 631 -46.09 -21.42 23.21
C ILE A 631 -46.91 -21.28 24.49
N SER A 632 -48.10 -20.67 24.38
CA SER A 632 -48.95 -20.41 25.54
C SER A 632 -50.44 -20.30 25.18
N TRP A 633 -51.30 -20.20 26.19
CA TRP A 633 -52.71 -19.84 26.03
C TRP A 633 -53.53 -20.78 25.12
N CYS A 634 -53.16 -22.04 25.05
CA CYS A 634 -53.94 -23.05 24.33
C CYS A 634 -54.92 -23.73 25.30
N SER A 635 -56.13 -24.07 24.86
CA SER A 635 -57.21 -24.59 25.73
C SER A 635 -57.29 -26.10 25.81
N ASN A 636 -56.39 -26.79 25.13
CA ASN A 636 -56.09 -28.19 25.32
C ASN A 636 -54.59 -28.35 25.69
N GLU A 637 -53.75 -28.83 24.77
CA GLU A 637 -52.29 -28.83 24.93
C GLU A 637 -51.68 -27.53 24.37
N ASN A 638 -50.72 -26.89 25.07
CA ASN A 638 -49.84 -25.93 24.39
C ASN A 638 -49.03 -26.66 23.31
N THR A 639 -48.40 -27.78 23.65
CA THR A 639 -47.65 -28.61 22.72
C THR A 639 -47.91 -30.11 22.93
N GLU A 640 -47.84 -30.88 21.85
CA GLU A 640 -47.99 -32.33 21.91
C GLU A 640 -47.13 -33.07 20.88
N ILE A 641 -46.78 -34.32 21.20
CA ILE A 641 -46.25 -35.34 20.30
C ILE A 641 -47.18 -36.55 20.39
N TRP A 642 -47.51 -37.20 19.28
CA TRP A 642 -48.26 -38.47 19.27
C TRP A 642 -47.86 -39.34 18.06
N TYR A 643 -48.50 -40.50 17.92
CA TYR A 643 -48.45 -41.33 16.71
C TYR A 643 -47.04 -41.94 16.45
N ALA A 644 -46.43 -42.47 17.51
CA ALA A 644 -45.09 -43.11 17.49
C ALA A 644 -43.96 -42.23 16.89
N ALA A 645 -44.11 -40.91 16.98
CA ALA A 645 -43.13 -39.95 16.47
C ALA A 645 -41.78 -40.06 17.19
N HIS A 646 -40.67 -39.80 16.49
CA HIS A 646 -39.34 -40.06 17.04
C HIS A 646 -38.21 -39.13 16.57
N ASN A 647 -37.11 -39.08 17.34
CA ASN A 647 -35.97 -38.17 17.11
C ASN A 647 -36.41 -36.69 17.12
N ILE A 648 -36.98 -36.25 18.23
CA ILE A 648 -37.55 -34.90 18.37
C ILE A 648 -36.86 -34.16 19.51
N THR A 649 -36.52 -32.89 19.31
CA THR A 649 -35.97 -32.02 20.34
C THR A 649 -36.85 -30.79 20.57
N TRP A 650 -37.17 -30.54 21.83
CA TRP A 650 -37.70 -29.27 22.34
C TRP A 650 -36.59 -28.59 23.14
N GLN A 651 -36.04 -27.49 22.62
CA GLN A 651 -34.94 -26.76 23.26
C GLN A 651 -35.21 -25.26 23.41
N TRP A 652 -34.78 -24.68 24.53
CA TRP A 652 -34.85 -23.22 24.77
C TRP A 652 -36.25 -22.60 24.55
N ASN A 653 -37.34 -23.34 24.77
CA ASN A 653 -38.69 -22.80 24.59
C ASN A 653 -39.27 -22.24 25.90
N ILE A 654 -40.20 -21.28 25.79
CA ILE A 654 -41.13 -20.94 26.87
C ILE A 654 -42.45 -21.66 26.57
N ILE A 655 -42.88 -22.56 27.46
CA ILE A 655 -44.14 -23.28 27.34
C ILE A 655 -44.97 -22.98 28.59
N SER A 656 -45.84 -21.98 28.50
CA SER A 656 -46.44 -21.32 29.67
C SER A 656 -47.95 -21.15 29.59
N GLU A 657 -48.60 -21.02 30.74
CA GLU A 657 -50.01 -20.61 30.84
C GLU A 657 -51.00 -21.28 29.87
N PRO A 658 -51.01 -22.62 29.71
CA PRO A 658 -52.11 -23.28 29.02
C PRO A 658 -53.44 -22.96 29.74
N ILE A 659 -54.49 -22.67 28.98
CA ILE A 659 -55.78 -22.23 29.52
C ILE A 659 -56.41 -23.39 30.30
N TRP A 660 -56.62 -23.17 31.59
CA TRP A 660 -57.35 -24.08 32.46
C TRP A 660 -58.82 -23.67 32.59
N ASP A 661 -59.69 -24.36 31.87
CA ASP A 661 -61.14 -24.21 32.02
C ASP A 661 -61.66 -25.15 33.13
N GLN A 662 -62.49 -24.62 34.03
CA GLN A 662 -63.12 -25.36 35.14
C GLN A 662 -64.46 -26.00 34.75
N ASN A 663 -65.11 -25.54 33.68
CA ASN A 663 -66.50 -25.86 33.36
C ASN A 663 -66.66 -27.06 32.43
N TYR A 664 -65.74 -27.27 31.47
CA TYR A 664 -65.95 -28.26 30.40
C TYR A 664 -65.24 -29.60 30.61
N ARG A 665 -64.08 -29.63 31.29
CA ARG A 665 -63.45 -30.85 31.83
C ARG A 665 -62.59 -30.48 33.03
N ALA A 666 -62.38 -31.44 33.95
CA ALA A 666 -61.30 -31.34 34.93
C ALA A 666 -59.88 -31.48 34.30
N LEU A 667 -59.79 -31.46 32.96
CA LEU A 667 -58.69 -31.96 32.16
C LEU A 667 -58.23 -30.94 31.09
N THR A 668 -57.72 -29.80 31.53
CA THR A 668 -57.12 -28.73 30.71
C THR A 668 -55.98 -28.06 31.51
N GLY A 669 -55.20 -27.18 30.87
CA GLY A 669 -54.05 -26.53 31.49
C GLY A 669 -52.75 -27.34 31.37
N TYR A 670 -52.45 -27.80 30.16
CA TYR A 670 -51.37 -28.75 29.85
C TYR A 670 -50.30 -28.17 28.92
N PRO A 671 -49.01 -28.16 29.32
CA PRO A 671 -47.97 -27.58 28.49
C PRO A 671 -47.40 -28.56 27.44
N LEU A 672 -46.98 -29.78 27.80
CA LEU A 672 -46.39 -30.75 26.85
C LEU A 672 -46.82 -32.20 27.10
N LEU A 673 -47.47 -32.81 26.11
CA LEU A 673 -47.84 -34.22 26.09
C LEU A 673 -46.92 -35.02 25.15
N ILE A 674 -46.35 -36.12 25.64
CA ILE A 674 -45.58 -37.11 24.87
C ILE A 674 -46.41 -38.39 24.80
N GLY A 675 -47.11 -38.55 23.68
CA GLY A 675 -48.03 -39.63 23.39
C GLY A 675 -47.37 -40.99 23.16
N ASP A 676 -48.23 -41.99 23.10
CA ASP A 676 -47.84 -43.40 23.15
C ASP A 676 -46.84 -43.79 22.03
N SER A 677 -45.87 -44.64 22.39
CA SER A 677 -44.76 -45.10 21.55
C SER A 677 -43.80 -44.03 21.00
N ALA A 678 -43.89 -42.76 21.42
CA ALA A 678 -42.94 -41.73 21.01
C ALA A 678 -41.54 -41.96 21.63
N SER A 679 -40.50 -41.98 20.81
CA SER A 679 -39.16 -42.44 21.22
C SER A 679 -38.04 -41.50 20.78
N ASN A 680 -36.88 -41.56 21.45
CA ASN A 680 -35.77 -40.63 21.22
C ASN A 680 -36.23 -39.16 21.29
N ILE A 681 -36.86 -38.78 22.41
CA ILE A 681 -37.37 -37.42 22.64
C ILE A 681 -36.43 -36.67 23.60
N SER A 682 -35.91 -35.52 23.19
CA SER A 682 -35.11 -34.62 24.02
C SER A 682 -35.93 -33.39 24.42
N ILE A 683 -36.01 -33.12 25.72
CA ILE A 683 -36.67 -31.93 26.28
C ILE A 683 -35.64 -31.25 27.17
N HIS A 684 -35.03 -30.15 26.71
CA HIS A 684 -33.97 -29.50 27.48
C HIS A 684 -33.94 -27.97 27.42
N HIS A 685 -33.45 -27.34 28.49
CA HIS A 685 -33.36 -25.88 28.63
C HIS A 685 -34.67 -25.11 28.37
N ASN A 686 -35.84 -25.74 28.53
CA ASN A 686 -37.13 -25.08 28.39
C ASN A 686 -37.61 -24.50 29.73
N LEU A 687 -38.43 -23.45 29.66
CA LEU A 687 -39.21 -22.93 30.78
C LEU A 687 -40.66 -23.39 30.68
N PHE A 688 -41.07 -24.26 31.60
CA PHE A 688 -42.47 -24.61 31.85
C PHE A 688 -43.01 -23.77 33.00
N ALA A 689 -44.12 -23.05 32.80
CA ALA A 689 -44.66 -22.14 33.81
C ALA A 689 -46.20 -22.08 33.86
N HIS A 690 -46.74 -21.97 35.08
CA HIS A 690 -48.17 -21.72 35.34
C HIS A 690 -49.11 -22.75 34.69
N TYR A 691 -48.92 -24.02 35.04
CA TYR A 691 -49.65 -25.13 34.45
C TYR A 691 -50.30 -26.04 35.51
N LYS A 692 -51.21 -26.90 35.08
CA LYS A 692 -51.88 -27.83 35.98
C LYS A 692 -51.06 -29.11 36.17
N GLN A 693 -50.70 -29.73 35.06
CA GLN A 693 -49.99 -31.00 34.93
C GLN A 693 -49.48 -31.13 33.49
N ARG A 694 -48.80 -32.23 33.16
CA ARG A 694 -48.17 -32.47 31.84
C ARG A 694 -46.97 -31.58 31.54
N GLY A 695 -46.08 -31.35 32.51
CA GLY A 695 -44.80 -30.66 32.26
C GLY A 695 -43.59 -31.56 32.41
N PRO A 696 -43.26 -32.43 31.44
CA PRO A 696 -44.17 -33.05 30.47
C PRO A 696 -45.06 -34.14 31.13
N GLU A 697 -46.06 -34.65 30.40
CA GLU A 697 -46.64 -35.98 30.64
C GLU A 697 -46.15 -36.91 29.55
N CYS A 698 -45.57 -38.05 29.92
CA CYS A 698 -45.09 -39.06 28.98
C CYS A 698 -45.86 -40.37 29.17
N ASN A 699 -46.38 -40.90 28.07
CA ASN A 699 -47.28 -42.04 28.07
C ASN A 699 -46.56 -43.39 27.83
N ASP A 700 -47.33 -44.41 27.44
CA ASP A 700 -46.93 -45.79 27.24
C ASP A 700 -45.83 -45.96 26.18
N GLY A 701 -44.87 -46.84 26.41
CA GLY A 701 -43.79 -47.13 25.45
C GLY A 701 -42.87 -45.96 25.12
N THR A 702 -42.95 -44.83 25.84
CA THR A 702 -42.19 -43.63 25.51
C THR A 702 -40.74 -43.68 25.99
N SER A 703 -39.82 -43.08 25.22
CA SER A 703 -38.41 -42.99 25.60
C SER A 703 -37.75 -41.66 25.27
N GLY A 704 -36.84 -41.21 26.14
CA GLY A 704 -36.19 -39.92 25.97
C GLY A 704 -35.44 -39.40 27.19
N GLU A 705 -35.17 -38.10 27.17
CA GLU A 705 -34.44 -37.38 28.19
C GLU A 705 -35.05 -35.99 28.47
N ILE A 706 -35.12 -35.65 29.76
CA ILE A 706 -35.63 -34.38 30.29
C ILE A 706 -34.47 -33.75 31.06
N VAL A 707 -33.80 -32.75 30.48
CA VAL A 707 -32.49 -32.27 30.93
C VAL A 707 -32.51 -30.76 31.17
N ASN A 708 -32.07 -30.28 32.34
CA ASN A 708 -31.85 -28.85 32.60
C ASN A 708 -33.05 -27.89 32.34
N ASN A 709 -34.30 -28.36 32.41
CA ASN A 709 -35.48 -27.51 32.28
C ASN A 709 -35.84 -26.80 33.59
N ILE A 710 -36.51 -25.66 33.50
CA ILE A 710 -37.23 -25.05 34.63
C ILE A 710 -38.68 -25.52 34.60
N MET A 711 -39.15 -26.00 35.74
CA MET A 711 -40.53 -26.42 35.97
C MET A 711 -41.11 -25.54 37.07
N TYR A 712 -41.98 -24.59 36.72
CA TYR A 712 -42.50 -23.59 37.65
C TYR A 712 -44.03 -23.62 37.80
N HIS A 713 -44.50 -23.57 39.05
CA HIS A 713 -45.92 -23.40 39.39
C HIS A 713 -46.83 -24.44 38.72
N TRP A 714 -46.54 -25.72 38.94
CA TRP A 714 -47.53 -26.78 38.75
C TRP A 714 -48.53 -26.78 39.92
N THR A 715 -49.78 -27.16 39.68
CA THR A 715 -50.82 -27.23 40.73
C THR A 715 -51.31 -28.65 41.05
N HIS A 716 -51.14 -29.61 40.14
CA HIS A 716 -51.56 -31.01 40.33
C HIS A 716 -50.41 -32.02 40.16
N LYS A 717 -49.73 -32.01 39.01
CA LYS A 717 -48.55 -32.86 38.71
C LYS A 717 -47.47 -31.98 38.08
N GLY A 718 -46.18 -32.23 38.35
CA GLY A 718 -45.10 -31.52 37.65
C GLY A 718 -44.82 -32.22 36.32
N THR A 719 -43.82 -33.08 36.34
CA THR A 719 -43.55 -34.11 35.33
C THR A 719 -44.32 -35.37 35.70
N ASN A 720 -44.88 -36.12 34.75
CA ASN A 720 -45.46 -37.42 35.10
C ASN A 720 -45.43 -38.49 34.01
N PHE A 721 -45.40 -39.75 34.44
CA PHE A 721 -45.28 -40.93 33.59
C PHE A 721 -46.45 -41.87 33.82
N ILE A 722 -47.15 -42.21 32.75
CA ILE A 722 -48.38 -43.00 32.77
C ILE A 722 -48.30 -44.06 31.66
N GLY A 723 -48.71 -45.29 31.93
CA GLY A 723 -48.95 -46.27 30.88
C GLY A 723 -50.42 -46.28 30.50
N ALA A 724 -50.70 -46.56 29.24
CA ALA A 724 -52.02 -46.65 28.66
C ALA A 724 -52.06 -47.92 27.79
N PRO A 725 -53.12 -48.73 27.88
CA PRO A 725 -53.22 -49.94 27.08
C PRO A 725 -53.35 -49.60 25.58
N LEU A 726 -52.33 -49.91 24.78
CA LEU A 726 -52.41 -49.87 23.31
C LEU A 726 -53.09 -51.13 22.77
N GLU A 727 -54.14 -50.98 21.96
CA GLU A 727 -54.77 -52.11 21.27
C GLU A 727 -53.78 -52.69 20.25
N ASN A 728 -53.31 -53.91 20.48
CA ASN A 728 -52.44 -54.60 19.54
C ASN A 728 -53.31 -55.12 18.37
N PRO A 729 -53.14 -54.60 17.14
CA PRO A 729 -54.02 -54.91 16.01
C PRO A 729 -53.90 -56.36 15.52
N ASP A 730 -52.79 -57.05 15.83
CA ASP A 730 -52.56 -58.45 15.44
C ASP A 730 -53.13 -59.46 16.44
N SER A 731 -53.31 -59.06 17.72
CA SER A 731 -53.76 -59.97 18.78
C SER A 731 -55.13 -59.62 19.38
N GLY A 732 -55.63 -58.40 19.19
CA GLY A 732 -56.88 -57.91 19.81
C GLY A 732 -56.80 -57.78 21.34
N PHE A 733 -55.58 -57.83 21.90
CA PHE A 733 -55.32 -57.60 23.31
C PHE A 733 -54.59 -56.27 23.50
N TYR A 734 -54.75 -55.69 24.68
CA TYR A 734 -54.03 -54.50 25.06
C TYR A 734 -52.65 -54.87 25.63
N GLU A 735 -51.57 -54.37 25.04
CA GLU A 735 -50.21 -54.62 25.49
C GLU A 735 -49.46 -53.32 25.74
N PHE A 736 -49.35 -52.95 27.03
CA PHE A 736 -48.49 -51.85 27.50
C PHE A 736 -47.05 -52.06 27.03
N GLN A 737 -46.28 -50.97 26.93
CA GLN A 737 -44.88 -50.97 26.53
C GLN A 737 -44.03 -50.24 27.58
N PRO A 738 -42.82 -50.73 27.91
CA PRO A 738 -41.97 -50.10 28.92
C PRO A 738 -41.50 -48.70 28.51
N SER A 739 -41.49 -47.78 29.48
CA SER A 739 -40.98 -46.43 29.28
C SER A 739 -39.54 -46.28 29.79
N TYR A 740 -38.72 -45.49 29.10
CA TYR A 740 -37.30 -45.30 29.40
C TYR A 740 -36.91 -43.82 29.40
N TRP A 741 -36.74 -43.22 30.58
CA TRP A 741 -36.50 -41.78 30.69
C TRP A 741 -35.28 -41.42 31.56
N ASN A 742 -34.37 -40.65 30.98
CA ASN A 742 -33.32 -39.91 31.70
C ASN A 742 -33.91 -38.58 32.21
N ILE A 743 -33.86 -38.30 33.52
CA ILE A 743 -34.38 -37.06 34.11
C ILE A 743 -33.25 -36.40 34.91
N ILE A 744 -32.62 -35.40 34.29
CA ILE A 744 -31.29 -34.92 34.66
C ILE A 744 -31.32 -33.41 34.95
N LYS A 745 -30.89 -33.02 36.15
CA LYS A 745 -30.55 -31.64 36.54
C LYS A 745 -31.63 -30.59 36.24
N ASN A 746 -32.92 -30.97 36.28
CA ASN A 746 -34.04 -30.04 36.14
C ASN A 746 -34.29 -29.27 37.44
N TYR A 747 -34.87 -28.07 37.33
CA TYR A 747 -35.18 -27.19 38.46
C TYR A 747 -36.69 -27.08 38.69
N TYR A 748 -37.21 -27.75 39.72
CA TYR A 748 -38.63 -27.77 40.07
C TYR A 748 -38.94 -26.75 41.17
N LYS A 749 -39.57 -25.63 40.81
CA LYS A 749 -39.93 -24.53 41.71
C LYS A 749 -41.44 -24.41 41.90
N ARG A 750 -41.93 -24.54 43.14
CA ARG A 750 -43.34 -24.26 43.47
C ARG A 750 -43.57 -22.77 43.66
N LYS A 751 -44.80 -22.33 43.40
CA LYS A 751 -45.31 -21.05 43.89
C LYS A 751 -45.81 -21.23 45.31
N GLY A 752 -45.04 -20.76 46.30
CA GLY A 752 -45.35 -20.96 47.71
C GLY A 752 -45.53 -22.44 48.06
N THR A 753 -46.74 -22.83 48.46
CA THR A 753 -47.11 -24.23 48.77
C THR A 753 -48.04 -24.88 47.73
N GLU A 754 -48.33 -24.21 46.61
CA GLU A 754 -49.16 -24.78 45.53
C GLU A 754 -48.43 -25.95 44.85
N GLY A 755 -49.19 -27.02 44.54
CA GLY A 755 -48.66 -28.26 43.95
C GLY A 755 -47.96 -29.21 44.94
N PRO A 756 -47.90 -30.52 44.61
CA PRO A 756 -47.21 -31.52 45.42
C PRO A 756 -45.70 -31.24 45.55
N LYS A 757 -45.13 -31.63 46.70
CA LYS A 757 -43.69 -31.55 46.98
C LYS A 757 -42.85 -32.48 46.10
N GLN A 758 -43.41 -33.63 45.71
CA GLN A 758 -42.88 -34.51 44.68
C GLN A 758 -43.43 -34.06 43.31
N PRO A 759 -42.67 -33.30 42.51
CA PRO A 759 -43.10 -32.88 41.17
C PRO A 759 -43.20 -34.05 40.19
N ILE A 760 -42.33 -35.05 40.31
CA ILE A 760 -42.26 -36.19 39.39
C ILE A 760 -43.25 -37.25 39.88
N GLN A 761 -44.22 -37.64 39.06
CA GLN A 761 -45.21 -38.66 39.43
C GLN A 761 -45.14 -39.85 38.48
N ILE A 762 -45.03 -41.05 39.05
CA ILE A 762 -44.94 -42.30 38.30
C ILE A 762 -46.14 -43.17 38.69
N PHE A 763 -46.97 -43.52 37.70
CA PHE A 763 -48.19 -44.31 37.89
C PHE A 763 -47.85 -45.82 37.86
N ASN A 764 -47.34 -46.35 38.96
CA ASN A 764 -46.84 -47.74 39.07
C ASN A 764 -47.87 -48.77 39.61
N TYR A 765 -49.17 -48.48 39.47
CA TYR A 765 -50.29 -49.36 39.81
C TYR A 765 -51.52 -48.90 39.03
N PRO A 766 -52.46 -49.79 38.68
CA PRO A 766 -53.73 -49.45 38.03
C PRO A 766 -54.39 -48.18 38.59
N GLY A 767 -54.30 -47.08 37.83
CA GLY A 767 -54.82 -45.78 38.22
C GLY A 767 -56.29 -45.59 37.86
N TRP A 768 -56.56 -44.52 37.11
CA TRP A 768 -57.91 -44.20 36.62
C TRP A 768 -58.55 -45.44 35.96
N ASN A 769 -59.79 -45.78 36.35
CA ASN A 769 -60.53 -46.96 35.86
C ASN A 769 -59.82 -48.34 35.96
N ASN A 770 -58.76 -48.48 36.77
CA ASN A 770 -57.98 -49.72 36.87
C ASN A 770 -57.17 -50.07 35.59
N GLU A 771 -56.95 -49.09 34.69
CA GLU A 771 -56.40 -49.33 33.35
C GLU A 771 -55.05 -48.64 33.09
N TYR A 772 -54.70 -47.56 33.80
CA TYR A 772 -53.53 -46.75 33.45
C TYR A 772 -52.38 -46.93 34.45
N TYR A 773 -51.30 -47.61 34.04
CA TYR A 773 -50.08 -47.81 34.82
C TYR A 773 -48.87 -48.17 33.93
N ILE A 774 -47.67 -47.76 34.33
CA ILE A 774 -46.43 -48.09 33.62
C ILE A 774 -46.04 -49.57 33.81
N GLN A 775 -45.41 -50.19 32.80
CA GLN A 775 -44.90 -51.57 32.95
C GLN A 775 -43.79 -51.68 33.99
N ASP A 776 -43.75 -52.80 34.74
CA ASP A 776 -42.70 -53.17 35.71
C ASP A 776 -41.27 -53.23 35.14
N THR A 777 -41.13 -53.28 33.81
CA THR A 777 -39.89 -53.29 33.02
C THR A 777 -39.40 -51.88 32.63
N SER A 778 -40.22 -50.84 32.85
CA SER A 778 -39.88 -49.43 32.64
C SER A 778 -38.75 -48.98 33.57
N ARG A 779 -37.86 -48.11 33.11
CA ARG A 779 -36.72 -47.61 33.92
C ARG A 779 -36.54 -46.11 33.81
N PHE A 780 -36.20 -45.49 34.95
CA PHE A 780 -35.96 -44.06 35.07
C PHE A 780 -34.57 -43.83 35.65
N TYR A 781 -33.74 -43.05 34.95
CA TYR A 781 -32.47 -42.57 35.48
C TYR A 781 -32.69 -41.17 36.05
N LEU A 782 -32.45 -40.98 37.35
CA LEU A 782 -32.64 -39.71 38.04
C LEU A 782 -31.29 -39.19 38.51
N TYR A 783 -30.91 -37.98 38.07
CA TYR A 783 -29.61 -37.42 38.46
C TYR A 783 -29.64 -35.90 38.64
N GLY A 784 -29.35 -35.43 39.85
CA GLY A 784 -28.98 -34.03 40.09
C GLY A 784 -30.12 -33.01 39.97
N ASN A 785 -31.38 -33.43 39.92
CA ASN A 785 -32.53 -32.53 39.89
C ASN A 785 -32.65 -31.77 41.22
N ILE A 786 -33.26 -30.59 41.19
CA ILE A 786 -33.51 -29.74 42.35
C ILE A 786 -35.02 -29.55 42.49
N GLY A 787 -35.54 -29.56 43.71
CA GLY A 787 -36.97 -29.41 43.95
C GLY A 787 -37.32 -29.06 45.40
N PRO A 788 -38.62 -29.04 45.74
CA PRO A 788 -39.12 -28.50 47.01
C PRO A 788 -38.50 -29.11 48.27
N ASP A 789 -38.18 -30.41 48.24
CA ASP A 789 -37.60 -31.15 49.36
C ASP A 789 -36.13 -31.57 49.12
N LYS A 790 -35.54 -31.15 47.98
CA LYS A 790 -34.13 -31.34 47.61
C LYS A 790 -33.57 -30.03 47.06
N THR A 791 -33.22 -29.11 47.97
CA THR A 791 -32.67 -27.79 47.63
C THR A 791 -31.17 -27.86 47.34
N ILE A 792 -30.61 -26.78 46.77
CA ILE A 792 -29.16 -26.58 46.58
C ILE A 792 -28.42 -26.86 47.90
N GLY A 793 -27.33 -27.63 47.84
CA GLY A 793 -26.51 -27.98 48.99
C GLY A 793 -27.11 -29.02 49.96
N SER A 794 -28.31 -29.56 49.68
CA SER A 794 -28.90 -30.63 50.50
C SER A 794 -28.36 -32.02 50.12
N ASN A 795 -28.20 -32.90 51.11
CA ASN A 795 -27.86 -34.32 50.91
C ASN A 795 -29.09 -35.18 50.50
N GLY A 796 -30.15 -34.56 49.95
CA GLY A 796 -31.37 -35.27 49.57
C GLY A 796 -31.17 -36.14 48.33
N SER A 797 -31.79 -37.32 48.30
CA SER A 797 -31.83 -38.17 47.09
C SER A 797 -32.83 -37.61 46.07
N ASP A 798 -32.56 -37.75 44.76
CA ASP A 798 -33.51 -37.43 43.70
C ASP A 798 -34.87 -38.14 43.87
N LEU A 799 -34.89 -39.32 44.53
CA LEU A 799 -36.13 -40.04 44.86
C LEU A 799 -37.09 -39.26 45.78
N SER A 800 -36.59 -38.29 46.54
CA SER A 800 -37.46 -37.40 47.34
C SER A 800 -38.36 -36.50 46.49
N LEU A 801 -38.05 -36.34 45.20
CA LEU A 801 -38.84 -35.58 44.24
C LEU A 801 -39.87 -36.44 43.49
N VAL A 802 -39.92 -37.75 43.76
CA VAL A 802 -40.76 -38.73 43.06
C VAL A 802 -41.90 -39.24 43.94
N ALA A 803 -43.11 -39.24 43.40
CA ALA A 803 -44.26 -39.93 43.99
C ALA A 803 -44.67 -41.13 43.12
N PHE A 804 -44.58 -42.32 43.71
CA PHE A 804 -45.10 -43.57 43.16
C PHE A 804 -46.57 -43.70 43.56
N LEU A 805 -47.48 -43.41 42.64
CA LEU A 805 -48.91 -43.28 42.94
C LEU A 805 -49.60 -44.63 43.19
N GLY A 806 -48.92 -45.73 42.90
CA GLY A 806 -49.34 -47.08 43.22
C GLY A 806 -48.95 -47.60 44.59
N GLY A 807 -48.21 -46.82 45.38
CA GLY A 807 -47.57 -47.28 46.60
C GLY A 807 -46.29 -48.09 46.32
N GLY A 808 -45.71 -48.62 47.41
CA GLY A 808 -44.33 -49.12 47.41
C GLY A 808 -43.30 -47.98 47.45
N ASP A 809 -42.02 -48.32 47.45
CA ASP A 809 -40.91 -47.36 47.34
C ASP A 809 -40.49 -47.07 45.90
N GLY A 810 -41.04 -47.83 44.93
CA GLY A 810 -40.77 -47.71 43.50
C GLY A 810 -39.32 -47.98 43.07
N SER A 811 -38.49 -48.53 43.96
CA SER A 811 -37.06 -48.76 43.73
C SER A 811 -36.76 -49.65 42.51
N SER A 812 -37.67 -50.55 42.15
CA SER A 812 -37.60 -51.41 40.96
C SER A 812 -37.62 -50.64 39.63
N PHE A 813 -38.17 -49.43 39.59
CA PHE A 813 -38.26 -48.59 38.40
C PHE A 813 -37.02 -47.70 38.22
N ILE A 814 -36.10 -47.69 39.17
CA ILE A 814 -34.97 -46.75 39.20
C ILE A 814 -33.70 -47.40 38.66
N SER A 815 -33.00 -46.68 37.79
CA SER A 815 -31.69 -47.04 37.26
C SER A 815 -30.59 -46.17 37.85
N TYR A 816 -29.39 -46.74 38.01
CA TYR A 816 -28.17 -46.03 38.44
C TYR A 816 -27.28 -45.59 37.27
N SER A 817 -27.66 -45.94 36.04
CA SER A 817 -27.07 -45.47 34.79
C SER A 817 -28.16 -44.98 33.84
N HIS A 818 -27.78 -44.19 32.83
CA HIS A 818 -28.66 -43.80 31.73
C HIS A 818 -29.44 -45.00 31.17
N VAL A 819 -30.74 -44.78 30.90
CA VAL A 819 -31.70 -45.79 30.42
C VAL A 819 -31.98 -45.66 28.92
N VAL A 820 -31.75 -44.46 28.37
CA VAL A 820 -31.53 -44.24 26.94
C VAL A 820 -30.12 -43.70 26.73
N MET A 821 -29.53 -43.94 25.56
CA MET A 821 -28.22 -43.36 25.21
C MET A 821 -28.33 -41.82 25.23
N PRO A 822 -27.46 -41.09 25.95
CA PRO A 822 -27.46 -39.63 25.90
C PRO A 822 -27.23 -39.14 24.47
N SER A 823 -28.05 -38.19 24.02
CA SER A 823 -28.02 -37.69 22.64
C SER A 823 -26.86 -36.72 22.33
N GLY A 824 -26.22 -36.18 23.38
CA GLY A 824 -25.17 -35.16 23.26
C GLY A 824 -25.55 -33.77 23.79
N ILE A 825 -26.67 -33.62 24.51
CA ILE A 825 -27.03 -32.37 25.20
C ILE A 825 -25.92 -31.92 26.15
N SER A 826 -25.58 -30.64 26.11
CA SER A 826 -24.67 -30.01 27.08
C SER A 826 -25.36 -29.91 28.45
N GLU A 827 -24.85 -30.63 29.44
CA GLU A 827 -25.46 -30.65 30.79
C GLU A 827 -24.83 -29.63 31.75
N ASP A 828 -25.66 -28.71 32.23
CA ASP A 828 -25.30 -27.73 33.26
C ASP A 828 -25.73 -28.15 34.66
N THR A 829 -25.24 -27.49 35.72
CA THR A 829 -25.89 -27.67 37.05
C THR A 829 -27.32 -27.13 36.99
N ALA A 830 -28.25 -27.73 37.74
CA ALA A 830 -29.65 -27.27 37.74
C ALA A 830 -29.80 -25.78 38.13
N GLU A 831 -28.88 -25.26 38.95
CA GLU A 831 -28.79 -23.84 39.32
C GLU A 831 -28.23 -22.96 38.19
N HIS A 832 -27.21 -23.40 37.46
CA HIS A 832 -26.70 -22.65 36.31
C HIS A 832 -27.74 -22.62 35.19
N ALA A 833 -28.31 -23.79 34.85
CA ALA A 833 -29.40 -23.92 33.89
C ALA A 833 -30.62 -23.05 34.26
N TYR A 834 -30.97 -22.90 35.54
CA TYR A 834 -32.05 -22.00 35.95
C TYR A 834 -31.79 -20.54 35.53
N ASN A 835 -30.54 -20.06 35.58
CA ASN A 835 -30.21 -18.71 35.13
C ASN A 835 -30.16 -18.62 33.60
N GLU A 836 -29.52 -19.59 32.94
CA GLU A 836 -29.41 -19.64 31.48
C GLU A 836 -30.78 -19.71 30.80
N VAL A 837 -31.69 -20.57 31.27
CA VAL A 837 -33.05 -20.70 30.71
C VAL A 837 -33.86 -19.42 30.85
N LEU A 838 -33.79 -18.73 32.00
CA LEU A 838 -34.45 -17.41 32.15
C LEU A 838 -33.80 -16.32 31.29
N GLY A 839 -32.50 -16.45 30.98
CA GLY A 839 -31.76 -15.54 30.11
C GLY A 839 -31.96 -15.77 28.61
N LYS A 840 -32.24 -17.00 28.18
CA LYS A 840 -32.19 -17.41 26.76
C LYS A 840 -33.47 -18.01 26.20
N ALA A 841 -34.27 -18.73 27.00
CA ALA A 841 -35.44 -19.44 26.44
C ALA A 841 -36.54 -18.48 25.93
N GLY A 842 -37.28 -18.92 24.90
CA GLY A 842 -38.40 -18.23 24.28
C GLY A 842 -38.06 -17.48 22.99
N ALA A 843 -39.08 -16.96 22.32
CA ALA A 843 -38.93 -16.13 21.12
C ALA A 843 -38.38 -14.75 21.50
N ARG A 844 -37.05 -14.62 21.54
CA ARG A 844 -36.33 -13.41 21.97
C ARG A 844 -35.97 -12.44 20.86
N THR A 845 -36.08 -12.86 19.62
CA THR A 845 -35.79 -12.02 18.45
C THR A 845 -37.11 -11.61 17.79
N PRO A 846 -37.26 -10.34 17.36
CA PRO A 846 -36.36 -9.20 17.54
C PRO A 846 -36.31 -8.68 18.99
N GLN A 847 -37.29 -9.03 19.81
CA GLN A 847 -37.32 -8.77 21.26
C GLN A 847 -38.13 -9.87 21.98
N LEU A 848 -37.89 -10.06 23.28
CA LEU A 848 -38.82 -10.78 24.14
C LEU A 848 -40.10 -9.94 24.29
N ASP A 849 -41.28 -10.57 24.41
CA ASP A 849 -42.53 -9.83 24.56
C ASP A 849 -43.03 -9.76 26.02
N THR A 850 -43.96 -8.84 26.27
CA THR A 850 -44.47 -8.53 27.61
C THR A 850 -45.19 -9.69 28.32
N ALA A 851 -45.66 -10.70 27.58
CA ALA A 851 -46.26 -11.89 28.18
C ALA A 851 -45.16 -12.83 28.70
N ASP A 852 -44.12 -13.07 27.91
CA ASP A 852 -42.99 -13.91 28.29
C ASP A 852 -42.11 -13.24 29.36
N GLU A 853 -41.85 -11.94 29.23
CA GLU A 853 -41.19 -11.11 30.26
C GLU A 853 -41.89 -11.24 31.60
N ARG A 854 -43.23 -11.17 31.63
CA ARG A 854 -44.00 -11.36 32.85
C ARG A 854 -43.84 -12.77 33.39
N VAL A 855 -43.93 -13.81 32.55
CA VAL A 855 -43.77 -15.21 33.00
C VAL A 855 -42.39 -15.44 33.61
N ILE A 856 -41.32 -14.90 33.02
CA ILE A 856 -39.96 -14.95 33.59
C ILE A 856 -39.90 -14.21 34.93
N ASN A 857 -40.50 -13.02 35.02
CA ASN A 857 -40.58 -12.27 36.27
C ASN A 857 -41.41 -13.01 37.34
N ASP A 858 -42.49 -13.69 36.96
CA ASP A 858 -43.31 -14.52 37.85
C ASP A 858 -42.49 -15.70 38.40
N VAL A 859 -41.65 -16.34 37.56
CA VAL A 859 -40.69 -17.38 38.01
C VAL A 859 -39.69 -16.80 39.00
N ILE A 860 -39.04 -15.67 38.68
CA ILE A 860 -38.03 -15.02 39.54
C ILE A 860 -38.63 -14.69 40.91
N HIS A 861 -39.71 -13.90 40.95
CA HIS A 861 -40.33 -13.38 42.15
C HIS A 861 -41.25 -14.39 42.86
N SER A 862 -41.45 -15.56 42.26
CA SER A 862 -42.33 -16.63 42.75
C SER A 862 -43.82 -16.23 42.83
N THR A 863 -44.31 -15.55 41.80
CA THR A 863 -45.68 -15.00 41.67
C THR A 863 -46.51 -15.69 40.57
N GLY A 864 -47.39 -14.96 39.87
CA GLY A 864 -48.25 -15.50 38.80
C GLY A 864 -49.41 -16.42 39.23
N ALA A 865 -50.17 -16.89 38.23
CA ALA A 865 -51.42 -17.63 38.38
C ALA A 865 -51.68 -18.51 37.15
N LEU A 866 -52.49 -19.57 37.29
CA LEU A 866 -53.04 -20.25 36.12
C LEU A 866 -53.97 -19.30 35.35
N LYS A 867 -53.91 -19.32 34.01
CA LYS A 867 -54.86 -18.61 33.15
C LYS A 867 -56.10 -19.46 32.94
N THR A 868 -57.28 -18.85 33.04
CA THR A 868 -58.59 -19.52 32.82
C THR A 868 -59.33 -19.02 31.60
N SER A 869 -58.92 -17.87 31.05
CA SER A 869 -59.41 -17.27 29.81
C SER A 869 -58.42 -16.22 29.32
N ILE A 870 -58.51 -15.85 28.04
CA ILE A 870 -57.68 -14.82 27.40
C ILE A 870 -58.60 -13.87 26.63
N SER A 871 -58.33 -12.57 26.75
CA SER A 871 -59.04 -11.51 26.05
C SER A 871 -58.19 -10.92 24.92
N ALA A 872 -58.81 -10.12 24.04
CA ALA A 872 -58.06 -9.43 22.98
C ALA A 872 -56.97 -8.49 23.53
N SER A 873 -57.13 -7.96 24.75
CA SER A 873 -56.18 -7.07 25.44
C SER A 873 -55.05 -7.80 26.19
N ASP A 874 -55.10 -9.12 26.35
CA ASP A 874 -53.99 -9.89 26.94
C ASP A 874 -52.84 -10.11 25.95
N TYR A 875 -53.11 -10.05 24.64
CA TYR A 875 -52.08 -10.19 23.60
C TYR A 875 -51.11 -9.00 23.63
N PRO A 876 -49.78 -9.24 23.58
CA PRO A 876 -48.81 -8.17 23.39
C PRO A 876 -49.04 -7.42 22.07
N VAL A 877 -48.60 -6.17 22.03
CA VAL A 877 -48.59 -5.39 20.78
C VAL A 877 -47.35 -5.76 19.98
N TYR A 878 -47.56 -6.17 18.73
CA TYR A 878 -46.51 -6.50 17.79
C TYR A 878 -46.47 -5.44 16.69
N GLU A 879 -45.56 -4.48 16.82
CA GLU A 879 -45.28 -3.53 15.75
C GLU A 879 -44.79 -4.29 14.52
N SER A 880 -45.29 -3.98 13.32
CA SER A 880 -44.88 -4.70 12.10
C SER A 880 -43.43 -4.43 11.70
N GLY A 881 -42.88 -3.30 12.12
CA GLY A 881 -41.51 -2.90 11.80
C GLY A 881 -41.30 -2.69 10.29
N THR A 882 -40.06 -2.89 9.85
CA THR A 882 -39.66 -2.86 8.45
C THR A 882 -38.59 -3.92 8.27
N LYS A 883 -38.66 -4.73 7.20
CA LYS A 883 -37.59 -5.68 6.89
C LYS A 883 -36.26 -4.94 6.66
N PRO A 884 -35.10 -5.56 6.93
CA PRO A 884 -33.81 -4.98 6.56
C PRO A 884 -33.75 -4.60 5.07
N ALA A 885 -32.89 -3.64 4.73
CA ALA A 885 -32.57 -3.37 3.33
C ALA A 885 -31.82 -4.58 2.74
N ASP A 886 -32.16 -4.89 1.48
CA ASP A 886 -31.73 -6.03 0.68
C ASP A 886 -31.78 -5.51 -0.76
N SER A 887 -30.61 -5.21 -1.32
CA SER A 887 -30.47 -4.36 -2.51
C SER A 887 -30.58 -5.13 -3.83
N ASP A 888 -30.17 -6.39 -3.87
CA ASP A 888 -30.34 -7.28 -5.02
C ASP A 888 -31.58 -8.20 -4.91
N ASN A 889 -32.22 -8.25 -3.74
CA ASN A 889 -33.41 -9.03 -3.40
C ASN A 889 -33.13 -10.55 -3.34
N ASP A 890 -31.95 -10.95 -2.86
CA ASP A 890 -31.56 -12.35 -2.69
C ASP A 890 -32.04 -12.99 -1.36
N SER A 891 -32.57 -12.20 -0.41
CA SER A 891 -32.96 -12.54 0.98
C SER A 891 -31.89 -12.38 2.07
N LEU A 892 -30.67 -11.97 1.73
CA LEU A 892 -29.64 -11.52 2.66
C LEU A 892 -29.73 -9.99 2.84
N PRO A 893 -29.68 -9.47 4.08
CA PRO A 893 -29.62 -8.03 4.26
C PRO A 893 -28.30 -7.40 3.84
N ASP A 894 -28.33 -6.20 3.24
CA ASP A 894 -27.16 -5.36 2.93
C ASP A 894 -26.17 -5.27 4.11
N SER A 895 -26.69 -5.24 5.35
CA SER A 895 -25.89 -5.12 6.58
C SER A 895 -25.19 -6.41 6.98
N PHE A 896 -25.76 -7.56 6.63
CA PHE A 896 -25.14 -8.87 6.83
C PHE A 896 -24.08 -9.10 5.76
N GLU A 897 -24.38 -8.77 4.50
CA GLU A 897 -23.40 -8.86 3.41
C GLU A 897 -22.19 -7.95 3.63
N LYS A 898 -22.38 -6.68 4.02
CA LYS A 898 -21.26 -5.78 4.40
C LYS A 898 -20.38 -6.29 5.53
N GLN A 899 -20.87 -7.26 6.33
CA GLN A 899 -20.11 -7.85 7.43
C GLN A 899 -19.27 -9.05 6.99
N TYR A 900 -19.70 -9.79 5.96
CA TYR A 900 -19.11 -11.10 5.60
C TYR A 900 -18.65 -11.22 4.13
N GLY A 901 -19.10 -10.32 3.24
CA GLY A 901 -18.74 -10.23 1.82
C GLY A 901 -17.84 -9.03 1.50
N THR A 902 -17.77 -8.66 0.22
CA THR A 902 -16.99 -7.50 -0.28
C THR A 902 -17.80 -6.22 -0.41
N ASP A 903 -19.11 -6.34 -0.55
CA ASP A 903 -20.10 -5.27 -0.73
C ASP A 903 -21.51 -5.79 -0.32
N ASP A 904 -22.56 -5.04 -0.64
CA ASP A 904 -23.99 -5.33 -0.36
C ASP A 904 -24.75 -6.10 -1.44
N THR A 905 -24.03 -6.87 -2.27
CA THR A 905 -24.57 -7.78 -3.29
C THR A 905 -23.61 -8.94 -3.61
N SER A 906 -22.76 -9.32 -2.64
CA SER A 906 -21.54 -10.10 -2.87
C SER A 906 -21.58 -11.52 -2.33
N LEU A 907 -22.52 -11.82 -1.44
CA LEU A 907 -22.82 -13.17 -1.00
C LEU A 907 -23.85 -13.79 -1.95
N THR A 908 -24.15 -15.07 -1.74
CA THR A 908 -25.30 -15.70 -2.40
C THR A 908 -25.94 -16.63 -1.39
N PRO A 909 -27.28 -16.70 -1.27
CA PRO A 909 -27.94 -17.25 -0.09
C PRO A 909 -27.62 -18.74 0.10
N TYR A 910 -27.46 -19.45 -1.02
CA TYR A 910 -27.32 -20.89 -1.12
C TYR A 910 -25.86 -21.38 -1.16
N SER A 911 -24.88 -20.48 -1.24
CA SER A 911 -23.46 -20.87 -1.16
C SER A 911 -23.08 -21.17 0.28
N LEU A 912 -22.21 -22.16 0.49
CA LEU A 912 -21.69 -22.49 1.81
C LEU A 912 -20.75 -21.38 2.32
N ALA A 913 -21.05 -20.88 3.51
CA ALA A 913 -20.18 -20.06 4.32
C ALA A 913 -19.05 -20.90 4.96
N PRO A 914 -17.96 -20.28 5.48
CA PRO A 914 -16.85 -21.00 6.11
C PRO A 914 -17.24 -21.90 7.30
N SER A 915 -18.42 -21.70 7.89
CA SER A 915 -18.98 -22.50 8.99
C SER A 915 -19.53 -23.86 8.57
N GLY A 916 -19.77 -24.08 7.27
CA GLY A 916 -20.44 -25.27 6.75
C GLY A 916 -21.96 -25.16 6.60
N TYR A 917 -22.55 -24.03 6.97
CA TYR A 917 -23.95 -23.69 6.65
C TYR A 917 -23.99 -22.82 5.39
N THR A 918 -25.15 -22.72 4.72
CA THR A 918 -25.34 -21.73 3.66
C THR A 918 -25.38 -20.29 4.21
N TRP A 919 -25.12 -19.26 3.40
CA TRP A 919 -25.13 -17.87 3.89
C TRP A 919 -26.49 -17.43 4.45
N ILE A 920 -27.61 -17.93 3.91
CA ILE A 920 -28.94 -17.67 4.48
C ILE A 920 -29.14 -18.37 5.83
N GLU A 921 -28.58 -19.56 6.00
CA GLU A 921 -28.56 -20.25 7.30
C GLU A 921 -27.70 -19.48 8.32
N GLU A 922 -26.51 -19.02 7.95
CA GLU A 922 -25.69 -18.13 8.81
C GLU A 922 -26.45 -16.87 9.22
N TYR A 923 -27.14 -16.22 8.27
CA TYR A 923 -27.96 -15.06 8.58
C TYR A 923 -29.05 -15.40 9.62
N ILE A 924 -29.92 -16.39 9.36
CA ILE A 924 -31.01 -16.72 10.31
C ILE A 924 -30.51 -17.30 11.64
N ASN A 925 -29.30 -17.87 11.68
CA ASN A 925 -28.65 -18.34 12.89
C ASN A 925 -28.11 -17.16 13.73
N SER A 926 -27.52 -16.15 13.09
CA SER A 926 -26.99 -14.95 13.75
C SER A 926 -28.05 -14.10 14.47
N LEU A 927 -29.33 -14.29 14.12
CA LEU A 927 -30.47 -13.59 14.69
C LEU A 927 -30.86 -14.09 16.10
N ILE A 928 -30.50 -15.31 16.50
CA ILE A 928 -30.74 -15.84 17.85
C ILE A 928 -29.41 -15.75 18.63
N LYS A 929 -29.47 -15.25 19.88
CA LYS A 929 -28.29 -14.84 20.69
C LYS A 929 -28.32 -15.43 22.08
#